data_AF-A0A9E3R7R7-F1
#
_entry.id   AF-A0A9E3R7R7-F1
#
_cell.length_a   1.000
_cell.length_b   1.000
_cell.length_c   1.000
_cell.angle_alpha   90.00
_cell.angle_beta   90.00
_cell.angle_gamma   90.00
#
_symmetry.space_group_name_H-M   'P 1'
#
loop_
_entity.id
_entity.type
_entity.pdbx_description
1 polymer ?
#
loop_
_entity_poly.entity_id
_entity_poly.type
_entity_poly.pdbx_seq_one_letter_code
_entity_poly.pdbx_strand_id
1 'polypeptide(L)'
;MRRLAALHALLPLLVPLVPQLVPLRPLAAQDDRARVSIIYTGRGLGALGVRRSQDEHELLTEQAVAEQTPFKLVSHPAWRAPGIVVFLSAEAPQGGELEEAIARRAEAEALEGVPALASATVLLLQDPWRPMPDLLAMLERNPRRAEYGDLVPTRVRVSRLRSAGGDRIVIVEQLGAYWPEDPGAWSVGEMNRVDIGDSRVFELPFNLGGLGARASLVRDEQAEAVARAITVDLGHQDGDVGMPRPQRARIDYTALREMGYAYVVPFEFELALGAEALGALVREFPDVPLLAANVRSADSTLFLKRAMLSTANARIGLVGLVNATIRDRLPRHVLGGYTFEPPVAAARREVAALRAAGATAIVVLSNMDPSDNAVIAQDVPGIDAIVADLPGRAIPENTRLRVELPDRPFVRPGTPAVVARSAGNGLAVGRLDLEFRTRRGSAVTYLAALEHRVRPITDRILPDTALVRRVTGLAALAQRPRGPLLFPAFPDLVERHPEVGGFDEVTRRGRVSKAMWEAFMARRLRVQGNAEVAVIRRLDQFQPLIGKLHENEVGSWLWTEDEIVLVDLPGADLKALLRADARGELASSGIDLAGNAVLGHRIDDAAYYRVATSDVLFEGGRARYFARALRVRREFAADPLTGALAAVPGGQRVALREFILGELERARAAGGEAQLDRLATMLRPDPRHVDLLSVDFERPTIWASLNQVRGNDGYSSVPESRVRALDSWVIGASGRVVVTQERRRSATDLGLSLAFAQQHVADDGRTETIESADDIKLDVTLRASRSSEAGRKVLPFIRGLYDTEFTPTVNASGVENPQQRSARLVGGLSLQPGTRLRRGDLGVVLENDFGRPNPQQGLQARADFERPVGAPSATPMMYRLRNDLTYFFPAPKDAAGDLALRYNMVHELLVPIASELSLSIAADLFFFQGKVEATRTPGVSALLRVGLTYDRLWKPRYQPFF
;
A
#
# COMPACT_ATOMS: atom_id res chain seq x y z
N MET A 1 -19.76 -0.57 84.47
CA MET A 1 -21.14 -0.11 84.77
C MET A 1 -21.22 1.36 84.35
N ARG A 2 -21.68 1.68 83.14
CA ARG A 2 -23.05 2.11 82.76
C ARG A 2 -23.61 3.29 83.60
N ARG A 3 -24.02 4.33 82.84
CA ARG A 3 -24.91 5.50 83.11
C ARG A 3 -24.14 6.77 83.56
N LEU A 4 -24.41 7.99 83.08
CA LEU A 4 -25.52 8.57 82.32
C LEU A 4 -25.07 9.98 81.83
N ALA A 5 -25.09 10.27 80.53
CA ALA A 5 -25.08 11.63 79.97
C ALA A 5 -25.92 11.60 78.68
N ALA A 6 -27.06 12.31 78.71
CA ALA A 6 -28.26 11.95 77.98
C ALA A 6 -28.50 12.78 76.71
N LEU A 7 -28.87 12.07 75.64
CA LEU A 7 -29.59 12.52 74.45
C LEU A 7 -31.11 12.34 74.72
N HIS A 8 -31.99 13.20 74.19
CA HIS A 8 -33.35 12.91 73.70
C HIS A 8 -33.92 14.22 73.10
N ALA A 9 -34.22 14.34 71.79
CA ALA A 9 -35.26 13.72 70.98
C ALA A 9 -36.58 14.53 70.93
N LEU A 10 -36.99 14.84 69.68
CA LEU A 10 -38.35 15.08 69.14
C LEU A 10 -38.97 16.51 69.15
N LEU A 11 -39.12 17.02 67.91
CA LEU A 11 -40.05 18.03 67.38
C LEU A 11 -41.55 17.74 67.71
N PRO A 12 -42.57 18.58 67.37
CA PRO A 12 -42.57 19.84 66.56
C PRO A 12 -43.52 20.99 67.06
N LEU A 13 -43.53 22.12 66.31
CA LEU A 13 -44.66 23.04 66.01
C LEU A 13 -45.16 24.05 67.09
N LEU A 14 -44.84 25.35 66.91
CA LEU A 14 -45.78 26.48 66.63
C LEU A 14 -45.17 27.88 66.97
N VAL A 15 -44.86 28.68 65.91
CA VAL A 15 -45.26 30.11 65.67
C VAL A 15 -44.76 31.23 66.65
N PRO A 16 -44.55 32.50 66.24
CA PRO A 16 -43.96 33.09 65.02
C PRO A 16 -42.83 34.11 65.34
N LEU A 17 -41.99 34.51 64.37
CA LEU A 17 -41.29 35.81 64.42
C LEU A 17 -40.95 36.30 63.01
N VAL A 18 -41.65 37.37 62.63
CA VAL A 18 -41.37 38.45 61.65
C VAL A 18 -40.18 38.22 60.68
N PRO A 19 -40.43 38.08 59.36
CA PRO A 19 -39.37 38.05 58.35
C PRO A 19 -38.94 39.47 57.95
N GLN A 20 -37.62 39.69 57.93
CA GLN A 20 -37.01 40.84 57.28
C GLN A 20 -37.27 40.76 55.76
N LEU A 21 -37.74 41.88 55.22
CA LEU A 21 -37.96 42.12 53.80
C LEU A 21 -36.64 41.96 53.01
N VAL A 22 -36.46 40.80 52.40
CA VAL A 22 -35.57 40.63 51.24
C VAL A 22 -36.34 41.15 50.03
N PRO A 23 -35.79 42.06 49.20
CA PRO A 23 -36.47 42.50 48.00
C PRO A 23 -36.69 41.29 47.09
N LEU A 24 -37.96 41.05 46.75
CA LEU A 24 -38.36 40.12 45.70
C LEU A 24 -37.56 40.46 44.44
N ARG A 25 -36.60 39.61 44.07
CA ARG A 25 -36.11 39.56 42.70
C ARG A 25 -37.33 39.39 41.81
N PRO A 26 -37.49 40.19 40.76
CA PRO A 26 -38.54 39.93 39.78
C PRO A 26 -38.37 38.49 39.30
N LEU A 27 -39.48 37.74 39.22
CA LEU A 27 -39.56 36.48 38.49
C LEU A 27 -38.81 36.67 37.18
N ALA A 28 -37.62 36.05 37.08
CA ALA A 28 -36.86 36.02 35.85
C ALA A 28 -37.81 35.45 34.79
N ALA A 29 -38.01 36.20 33.71
CA ALA A 29 -38.58 35.64 32.50
C ALA A 29 -37.86 34.31 32.23
N GLN A 30 -38.62 33.22 32.10
CA GLN A 30 -38.09 31.95 31.62
C GLN A 30 -37.28 32.26 30.36
N ASP A 31 -35.96 32.07 30.42
CA ASP A 31 -35.12 32.26 29.25
C ASP A 31 -35.50 31.14 28.27
N ASP A 32 -36.30 31.50 27.26
CA ASP A 32 -36.83 30.64 26.18
C ASP A 32 -35.72 30.04 25.28
N ARG A 33 -34.46 30.15 25.71
CA ARG A 33 -33.24 29.78 24.98
C ARG A 33 -32.56 28.61 25.69
N ALA A 34 -32.60 27.43 25.06
CA ALA A 34 -31.75 26.32 25.48
C ALA A 34 -30.49 26.28 24.60
N ARG A 35 -29.32 26.04 25.22
CA ARG A 35 -28.05 25.88 24.50
C ARG A 35 -27.40 24.56 24.85
N VAL A 36 -26.83 23.87 23.85
CA VAL A 36 -26.06 22.64 24.04
C VAL A 36 -24.75 22.76 23.27
N SER A 37 -23.65 22.41 23.92
CA SER A 37 -22.31 22.48 23.34
C SER A 37 -21.78 21.07 23.09
N ILE A 38 -21.26 20.83 21.89
CA ILE A 38 -20.51 19.62 21.55
C ILE A 38 -19.06 20.05 21.34
N ILE A 39 -18.20 19.69 22.29
CA ILE A 39 -16.76 19.92 22.23
C ILE A 39 -16.15 18.67 21.62
N TYR A 40 -15.19 18.82 20.71
CA TYR A 40 -14.68 17.68 19.98
C TYR A 40 -13.23 17.81 19.54
N THR A 41 -12.57 16.68 19.41
CA THR A 41 -11.23 16.54 18.83
C THR A 41 -11.29 15.71 17.56
N GLY A 42 -10.51 16.13 16.55
CA GLY A 42 -10.34 15.40 15.30
C GLY A 42 -9.58 14.10 15.49
N ARG A 43 -9.32 13.38 14.39
CA ARG A 43 -8.56 12.12 14.46
C ARG A 43 -7.18 12.39 15.08
N GLY A 44 -6.80 11.71 16.15
CA GLY A 44 -5.54 11.97 16.88
C GLY A 44 -4.56 10.80 16.87
N LEU A 45 -3.43 10.92 17.57
CA LEU A 45 -2.55 9.79 17.91
C LEU A 45 -2.70 9.33 19.37
N GLY A 46 -3.82 9.67 20.02
CA GLY A 46 -4.05 9.33 21.41
C GLY A 46 -3.50 10.38 22.36
N ALA A 47 -3.04 9.93 23.53
CA ALA A 47 -2.45 10.74 24.58
C ALA A 47 -0.93 10.89 24.43
N LEU A 48 -0.29 9.98 23.70
CA LEU A 48 1.18 9.89 23.60
C LEU A 48 1.76 10.40 22.29
N GLY A 49 0.93 10.68 21.28
CA GLY A 49 1.40 11.06 19.96
C GLY A 49 0.89 12.41 19.49
N VAL A 50 1.77 13.13 18.81
CA VAL A 50 1.45 14.29 17.99
C VAL A 50 2.02 14.04 16.61
N ARG A 51 1.25 14.36 15.56
CA ARG A 51 1.71 14.32 14.17
C ARG A 51 1.86 15.75 13.66
N ARG A 52 3.08 16.13 13.32
CA ARG A 52 3.37 17.37 12.59
C ARG A 52 4.27 17.07 11.39
N SER A 53 3.90 17.61 10.23
CA SER A 53 4.80 17.72 9.08
C SER A 53 5.77 18.87 9.34
N GLN A 54 7.07 18.61 9.24
CA GLN A 54 8.12 19.62 9.41
C GLN A 54 8.68 19.92 8.04
N ASP A 55 8.15 20.97 7.41
CA ASP A 55 8.50 21.27 6.03
C ASP A 55 9.24 22.63 5.95
N GLU A 56 9.23 23.44 7.00
CA GLU A 56 9.77 24.80 6.96
C GLU A 56 11.31 24.84 6.87
N HIS A 57 12.02 23.93 7.54
CA HIS A 57 13.47 23.78 7.34
C HIS A 57 13.82 23.26 5.93
N GLU A 58 12.89 22.62 5.21
CA GLU A 58 13.16 22.14 3.86
C GLU A 58 13.49 23.29 2.93
N LEU A 59 12.83 24.43 3.08
CA LEU A 59 13.06 25.63 2.27
C LEU A 59 14.54 26.03 2.25
N LEU A 60 15.20 25.98 3.40
CA LEU A 60 16.62 26.32 3.53
C LEU A 60 17.51 25.26 2.89
N THR A 61 17.22 23.97 3.11
CA THR A 61 18.02 22.87 2.54
C THR A 61 17.85 22.76 1.02
N GLU A 62 16.67 23.07 0.50
CA GLU A 62 16.39 23.18 -0.93
C GLU A 62 17.16 24.32 -1.58
N GLN A 63 17.17 25.49 -0.94
CA GLN A 63 17.94 26.62 -1.44
C GLN A 63 19.45 26.33 -1.40
N ALA A 64 19.94 25.65 -0.36
CA ALA A 64 21.34 25.24 -0.26
C ALA A 64 21.73 24.33 -1.42
N VAL A 65 20.85 23.40 -1.78
CA VAL A 65 21.06 22.50 -2.92
C VAL A 65 21.04 23.25 -4.25
N ALA A 66 20.10 24.18 -4.43
CA ALA A 66 20.03 25.02 -5.62
C ALA A 66 21.31 25.87 -5.80
N GLU A 67 21.89 26.34 -4.69
CA GLU A 67 23.14 27.10 -4.64
C GLU A 67 24.40 26.20 -4.59
N GLN A 68 24.24 24.87 -4.60
CA GLN A 68 25.34 23.89 -4.48
C GLN A 68 26.18 24.04 -3.20
N THR A 69 25.57 24.52 -2.12
CA THR A 69 26.23 24.70 -0.83
C THR A 69 25.99 23.47 0.06
N PRO A 70 27.05 22.84 0.60
CA PRO A 70 26.91 21.76 1.58
C PRO A 70 26.14 22.21 2.83
N PHE A 71 25.31 21.33 3.35
CA PHE A 71 24.56 21.59 4.58
C PHE A 71 24.48 20.34 5.46
N LYS A 72 24.21 20.54 6.75
CA LYS A 72 23.95 19.45 7.71
C LYS A 72 22.65 19.73 8.45
N LEU A 73 21.72 18.78 8.44
CA LEU A 73 20.51 18.81 9.27
C LEU A 73 20.70 17.90 10.48
N VAL A 74 20.38 18.40 11.67
CA VAL A 74 20.42 17.63 12.91
C VAL A 74 19.16 17.91 13.71
N SER A 75 18.59 16.89 14.36
CA SER A 75 17.45 17.03 15.26
C SER A 75 17.86 16.66 16.68
N HIS A 76 17.51 17.51 17.64
CA HIS A 76 17.80 17.33 19.06
C HIS A 76 16.56 17.62 19.91
N PRO A 77 16.45 17.02 21.11
CA PRO A 77 15.40 17.40 22.03
C PRO A 77 15.64 18.81 22.57
N ALA A 78 14.54 19.52 22.82
CA ALA A 78 14.48 20.83 23.45
C ALA A 78 13.46 20.79 24.59
N TRP A 79 13.67 21.58 25.63
CA TRP A 79 12.71 21.74 26.72
C TRP A 79 11.78 22.91 26.44
N ARG A 80 10.49 22.75 26.72
CA ARG A 80 9.45 23.70 26.37
C ARG A 80 8.51 23.98 27.54
N ALA A 81 8.20 25.25 27.73
CA ALA A 81 7.16 25.75 28.61
C ALA A 81 6.33 26.82 27.86
N PRO A 82 5.18 27.29 28.38
CA PRO A 82 4.36 28.27 27.69
C PRO A 82 5.11 29.53 27.27
N GLY A 83 5.34 29.65 25.96
CA GLY A 83 6.08 30.77 25.35
C GLY A 83 7.60 30.69 25.52
N ILE A 84 8.16 29.56 25.96
CA ILE A 84 9.60 29.39 26.23
C ILE A 84 10.14 28.10 25.59
N VAL A 85 11.32 28.20 24.98
CA VAL A 85 12.07 27.04 24.49
C VAL A 85 13.52 27.14 24.98
N VAL A 86 14.04 26.05 25.54
CA VAL A 86 15.43 25.92 25.98
C VAL A 86 16.08 24.75 25.23
N PHE A 87 17.27 24.95 24.67
CA PHE A 87 17.96 23.89 23.92
C PHE A 87 19.48 24.11 23.88
N LEU A 88 20.21 23.04 23.56
CA LEU A 88 21.64 23.09 23.29
C LEU A 88 21.91 23.36 21.81
N SER A 89 22.80 24.30 21.50
CA SER A 89 23.07 24.68 20.10
C SER A 89 23.89 23.67 19.31
N ALA A 90 24.65 22.79 19.96
CA ALA A 90 25.67 21.94 19.34
C ALA A 90 25.48 20.44 19.56
N GLU A 91 25.05 20.02 20.75
CA GLU A 91 24.98 18.62 21.17
C GLU A 91 23.57 18.22 21.63
N ALA A 92 23.33 16.92 21.72
CA ALA A 92 22.13 16.41 22.37
C ALA A 92 22.26 16.56 23.90
N PRO A 93 21.19 16.94 24.60
CA PRO A 93 21.14 16.95 26.07
C PRO A 93 21.62 15.63 26.69
N GLN A 94 22.47 15.72 27.71
CA GLN A 94 22.98 14.60 28.49
C GLN A 94 22.31 14.49 29.87
N GLY A 95 21.55 15.50 30.29
CA GLY A 95 20.77 15.54 31.52
C GLY A 95 21.32 16.55 32.55
N GLY A 96 20.43 17.28 33.23
CA GLY A 96 20.79 18.30 34.22
C GLY A 96 20.92 19.72 33.66
N GLU A 97 20.98 19.89 32.33
CA GLU A 97 21.17 21.21 31.70
C GLU A 97 19.91 22.08 31.79
N LEU A 98 18.72 21.49 31.88
CA LEU A 98 17.48 22.24 32.12
C LEU A 98 17.49 22.83 33.53
N GLU A 99 17.81 22.01 34.53
CA GLU A 99 17.93 22.43 35.93
C GLU A 99 18.97 23.55 36.07
N GLU A 100 20.10 23.41 35.39
CA GLU A 100 21.11 24.46 35.31
C GLU A 100 20.59 25.72 34.64
N ALA A 101 19.89 25.61 33.50
CA ALA A 101 19.32 26.75 32.78
C ALA A 101 18.27 27.50 33.62
N ILE A 102 17.45 26.77 34.40
CA ILE A 102 16.47 27.36 35.32
C ILE A 102 17.20 28.11 36.44
N ALA A 103 18.18 27.47 37.09
CA ALA A 103 18.90 28.05 38.23
C ALA A 103 19.74 29.28 37.84
N ARG A 104 20.36 29.25 36.65
CA ARG A 104 21.30 30.28 36.18
C ARG A 104 20.71 31.22 35.15
N ARG A 105 19.38 31.24 34.98
CA ARG A 105 18.70 32.13 34.02
C ARG A 105 19.10 33.60 34.17
N ALA A 106 19.26 34.08 35.41
CA ALA A 106 19.64 35.46 35.69
C ALA A 106 21.06 35.83 35.20
N GLU A 107 21.91 34.83 34.96
CA GLU A 107 23.26 35.00 34.42
C GLU A 107 23.28 34.99 32.87
N ALA A 108 22.17 34.61 32.23
CA ALA A 108 22.11 34.52 30.78
C ALA A 108 22.19 35.92 30.14
N GLU A 109 23.03 36.05 29.11
CA GLU A 109 23.13 37.27 28.33
C GLU A 109 21.89 37.42 27.46
N ALA A 110 21.09 38.46 27.71
CA ALA A 110 19.88 38.74 26.95
C ALA A 110 20.21 39.52 25.66
N LEU A 111 19.80 38.96 24.53
CA LEU A 111 19.85 39.59 23.21
C LEU A 111 18.43 40.03 22.83
N GLU A 112 18.22 41.34 22.76
CA GLU A 112 16.92 41.88 22.42
C GLU A 112 16.70 41.92 20.90
N GLY A 113 15.57 41.36 20.49
CA GLY A 113 15.09 41.43 19.12
C GLY A 113 15.96 40.69 18.12
N VAL A 114 16.29 39.42 18.37
CA VAL A 114 17.00 38.59 17.39
C VAL A 114 16.08 38.34 16.18
N PRO A 115 16.54 38.53 14.93
CA PRO A 115 15.75 38.23 13.74
C PRO A 115 15.34 36.76 13.69
N ALA A 116 14.08 36.54 13.35
CA ALA A 116 13.52 35.20 13.17
C ALA A 116 12.41 35.24 12.11
N LEU A 117 12.03 34.07 11.60
CA LEU A 117 10.77 33.88 10.88
C LEU A 117 9.85 33.05 11.77
N ALA A 118 8.60 33.45 11.93
CA ALA A 118 7.64 32.71 12.75
C ALA A 118 6.33 32.51 12.01
N SER A 119 5.72 31.35 12.19
CA SER A 119 4.37 31.04 11.75
C SER A 119 3.49 30.69 12.94
N ALA A 120 2.27 30.19 12.68
CA ALA A 120 1.42 29.63 13.74
C ALA A 120 1.98 28.31 14.31
N THR A 121 2.94 27.67 13.62
CA THR A 121 3.45 26.34 13.93
C THR A 121 4.92 26.34 14.29
N VAL A 122 5.75 27.25 13.78
CA VAL A 122 7.21 27.20 13.98
C VAL A 122 7.85 28.55 14.22
N LEU A 123 9.02 28.53 14.84
CA LEU A 123 9.95 29.64 14.89
C LEU A 123 11.29 29.21 14.28
N LEU A 124 11.72 29.88 13.21
CA LEU A 124 13.04 29.76 12.62
C LEU A 124 13.94 30.87 13.17
N LEU A 125 14.98 30.48 13.90
CA LEU A 125 15.88 31.36 14.60
C LEU A 125 17.29 31.23 14.03
N GLN A 126 17.86 32.33 13.56
CA GLN A 126 19.29 32.40 13.23
C GLN A 126 20.12 32.23 14.50
N ASP A 127 21.20 31.45 14.44
CA ASP A 127 22.06 31.22 15.61
C ASP A 127 22.65 32.54 16.15
N PRO A 128 22.36 32.91 17.41
CA PRO A 128 22.83 34.16 18.00
C PRO A 128 24.35 34.21 18.18
N TRP A 129 25.06 33.08 18.17
CA TRP A 129 26.54 33.07 18.17
C TRP A 129 27.13 33.11 16.76
N ARG A 130 26.34 32.79 15.73
CA ARG A 130 26.81 32.64 14.35
C ARG A 130 25.81 33.28 13.38
N PRO A 131 25.71 34.62 13.37
CA PRO A 131 24.68 35.32 12.59
C PRO A 131 24.98 35.40 11.09
N MET A 132 26.16 34.98 10.63
CA MET A 132 26.61 35.11 9.24
C MET A 132 27.12 33.79 8.67
N PRO A 133 26.80 33.44 7.41
CA PRO A 133 25.82 34.12 6.53
C PRO A 133 24.38 34.13 7.07
N ASP A 134 23.58 35.10 6.63
CA ASP A 134 22.15 35.22 6.96
C ASP A 134 21.34 34.15 6.20
N LEU A 135 21.01 33.08 6.93
CA LEU A 135 20.30 31.94 6.38
C LEU A 135 18.78 32.17 6.35
N LEU A 136 18.25 33.13 7.11
CA LEU A 136 16.84 33.51 7.00
C LEU A 136 16.58 34.23 5.67
N ALA A 137 17.49 35.13 5.27
CA ALA A 137 17.45 35.76 3.95
C ALA A 137 17.67 34.78 2.80
N MET A 138 18.39 33.68 3.04
CA MET A 138 18.54 32.58 2.09
C MET A 138 17.21 31.84 1.87
N LEU A 139 16.49 31.55 2.94
CA LEU A 139 15.19 30.89 2.88
C LEU A 139 14.16 31.69 2.06
N GLU A 140 14.15 33.02 2.18
CA GLU A 140 13.28 33.91 1.39
C GLU A 140 13.52 33.86 -0.13
N ARG A 141 14.67 33.33 -0.59
CA ARG A 141 14.95 33.15 -2.03
C ARG A 141 14.34 31.87 -2.62
N ASN A 142 13.89 30.94 -1.78
CA ASN A 142 13.32 29.68 -2.27
C ASN A 142 11.95 29.92 -2.94
N PRO A 143 11.70 29.43 -4.17
CA PRO A 143 10.41 29.57 -4.85
C PRO A 143 9.19 29.02 -4.06
N ARG A 144 9.38 27.92 -3.30
CA ARG A 144 8.34 27.34 -2.44
C ARG A 144 8.00 28.20 -1.23
N ARG A 145 8.74 29.28 -0.96
CA ARG A 145 8.44 30.25 0.10
C ARG A 145 6.99 30.77 0.02
N ALA A 146 6.45 30.90 -1.18
CA ALA A 146 5.07 31.31 -1.43
C ALA A 146 4.01 30.33 -0.89
N GLU A 147 4.37 29.06 -0.68
CA GLU A 147 3.50 28.05 -0.06
C GLU A 147 3.32 28.28 1.45
N TYR A 148 4.21 29.06 2.08
CA TYR A 148 4.27 29.32 3.52
C TYR A 148 3.91 30.78 3.84
N GLY A 149 2.77 31.26 3.35
CA GLY A 149 2.35 32.66 3.49
C GLY A 149 2.18 33.15 4.93
N ASP A 150 2.06 32.23 5.90
CA ASP A 150 1.94 32.51 7.33
C ASP A 150 3.28 32.59 8.07
N LEU A 151 4.37 32.11 7.46
CA LEU A 151 5.72 32.31 7.96
C LEU A 151 6.11 33.77 7.72
N VAL A 152 6.23 34.57 8.78
CA VAL A 152 6.47 36.01 8.68
C VAL A 152 7.71 36.43 9.47
N PRO A 153 8.46 37.46 9.01
CA PRO A 153 9.53 38.04 9.80
C PRO A 153 9.05 38.53 11.16
N THR A 154 9.78 38.16 12.21
CA THR A 154 9.51 38.57 13.59
C THR A 154 10.81 38.84 14.33
N ARG A 155 10.68 39.34 15.57
CA ARG A 155 11.78 39.53 16.50
C ARG A 155 11.46 38.78 17.79
N VAL A 156 12.42 38.00 18.27
CA VAL A 156 12.27 37.23 19.53
C VAL A 156 13.33 37.65 20.54
N ARG A 157 13.00 37.49 21.82
CA ARG A 157 13.98 37.65 22.90
C ARG A 157 14.74 36.33 23.04
N VAL A 158 16.07 36.41 22.93
CA VAL A 158 16.93 35.24 23.06
C VAL A 158 17.90 35.51 24.19
N SER A 159 17.96 34.61 25.16
CA SER A 159 18.97 34.63 26.21
C SER A 159 19.96 33.50 25.95
N ARG A 160 21.26 33.74 26.18
CA ARG A 160 22.30 32.76 25.92
C ARG A 160 23.18 32.53 27.14
N LEU A 161 23.45 31.26 27.43
CA LEU A 161 24.20 30.83 28.61
C LEU A 161 25.24 29.77 28.21
N ARG A 162 26.35 29.69 28.95
CA ARG A 162 27.26 28.55 28.89
C ARG A 162 27.06 27.64 30.10
N SER A 163 26.84 26.35 29.85
CA SER A 163 26.77 25.34 30.90
C SER A 163 28.13 25.23 31.61
N ALA A 164 28.14 24.64 32.80
CA ALA A 164 29.38 24.33 33.52
C ALA A 164 30.30 23.38 32.71
N GLY A 165 29.71 22.51 31.86
CA GLY A 165 30.42 21.62 30.94
C GLY A 165 30.96 22.30 29.68
N GLY A 166 30.64 23.59 29.46
CA GLY A 166 31.07 24.37 28.29
C GLY A 166 30.05 24.40 27.14
N ASP A 167 28.92 23.72 27.27
CA ASP A 167 27.83 23.70 26.29
C ASP A 167 27.18 25.08 26.15
N ARG A 168 26.57 25.29 25.00
CA ARG A 168 25.92 26.56 24.64
C ARG A 168 24.42 26.38 24.71
N ILE A 169 23.81 26.92 25.76
CA ILE A 169 22.37 26.89 26.04
C ILE A 169 21.72 28.13 25.41
N VAL A 170 20.74 27.92 24.54
CA VAL A 170 19.87 28.97 23.98
C VAL A 170 18.54 28.92 24.69
N ILE A 171 18.06 30.08 25.09
CA ILE A 171 16.75 30.29 25.69
C ILE A 171 15.98 31.25 24.78
N VAL A 172 14.81 30.84 24.30
CA VAL A 172 13.96 31.66 23.45
C VAL A 172 12.68 31.97 24.20
N GLU A 173 12.36 33.25 24.38
CA GLU A 173 11.27 33.71 25.24
C GLU A 173 10.32 34.62 24.47
N GLN A 174 9.03 34.34 24.58
CA GLN A 174 7.98 35.29 24.22
C GLN A 174 7.82 36.33 25.34
N LEU A 175 7.43 37.54 24.95
CA LEU A 175 7.17 38.61 25.91
C LEU A 175 6.06 38.19 26.89
N GLY A 176 6.34 38.24 28.19
CA GLY A 176 5.37 37.89 29.24
C GLY A 176 5.22 36.39 29.52
N ALA A 177 6.10 35.54 28.98
CA ALA A 177 6.08 34.11 29.26
C ALA A 177 6.34 33.80 30.76
N TYR A 178 5.58 32.85 31.31
CA TYR A 178 5.74 32.36 32.67
C TYR A 178 6.84 31.31 32.73
N TRP A 179 7.81 31.48 33.64
CA TRP A 179 8.96 30.58 33.79
C TRP A 179 8.71 29.56 34.91
N PRO A 180 8.50 28.28 34.61
CA PRO A 180 8.29 27.27 35.65
C PRO A 180 9.61 26.94 36.36
N GLU A 181 9.62 27.04 37.69
CA GLU A 181 10.78 26.65 38.51
C GLU A 181 10.93 25.13 38.63
N ASP A 182 9.82 24.38 38.56
CA ASP A 182 9.80 22.92 38.60
C ASP A 182 10.17 22.35 37.21
N PRO A 183 11.28 21.60 37.06
CA PRO A 183 11.67 20.96 35.80
C PRO A 183 10.58 20.04 35.24
N GLY A 184 9.77 19.42 36.11
CA GLY A 184 8.66 18.55 35.71
C GLY A 184 7.44 19.29 35.13
N ALA A 185 7.47 20.63 35.07
CA ALA A 185 6.48 21.44 34.36
C ALA A 185 6.88 21.71 32.90
N TRP A 186 8.10 21.32 32.52
CA TRP A 186 8.60 21.44 31.15
C TRP A 186 8.27 20.18 30.35
N SER A 187 7.86 20.38 29.11
CA SER A 187 7.68 19.30 28.14
C SER A 187 8.94 19.16 27.28
N VAL A 188 9.20 17.96 26.78
CA VAL A 188 10.23 17.75 25.76
C VAL A 188 9.58 17.92 24.39
N GLY A 189 10.17 18.76 23.54
CA GLY A 189 9.84 18.87 22.13
C GLY A 189 11.08 18.70 21.28
N GLU A 190 10.94 18.98 19.99
CA GLU A 190 12.03 18.90 19.03
C GLU A 190 12.60 20.29 18.72
N MET A 191 13.87 20.32 18.37
CA MET A 191 14.56 21.42 17.70
C MET A 191 15.36 20.82 16.55
N ASN A 192 15.15 21.35 15.34
CA ASN A 192 15.97 21.01 14.20
C ASN A 192 17.00 22.11 13.97
N ARG A 193 18.16 21.72 13.46
CA ARG A 193 19.30 22.59 13.21
C ARG A 193 19.79 22.36 11.80
N VAL A 194 19.83 23.41 11.00
CA VAL A 194 20.42 23.40 9.65
C VAL A 194 21.72 24.19 9.70
N ASP A 195 22.85 23.52 9.54
CA ASP A 195 24.17 24.12 9.43
C ASP A 195 24.51 24.35 7.94
N ILE A 196 24.92 25.57 7.57
CA ILE A 196 25.39 25.93 6.22
C ILE A 196 26.62 26.83 6.35
N GLY A 197 27.76 26.35 5.86
CA GLY A 197 29.06 26.99 6.09
C GLY A 197 29.35 27.11 7.59
N ASP A 198 29.69 28.32 8.04
CA ASP A 198 29.91 28.59 9.46
C ASP A 198 28.63 28.96 10.23
N SER A 199 27.51 29.16 9.55
CA SER A 199 26.24 29.60 10.12
C SER A 199 25.28 28.44 10.38
N ARG A 200 24.21 28.70 11.14
CA ARG A 200 23.13 27.74 11.33
C ARG A 200 21.79 28.42 11.67
N VAL A 201 20.70 27.76 11.32
CA VAL A 201 19.32 28.10 11.74
C VAL A 201 18.78 27.00 12.61
N PHE A 202 18.12 27.40 13.70
CA PHE A 202 17.31 26.54 14.54
C PHE A 202 15.85 26.64 14.11
N GLU A 203 15.25 25.53 13.74
CA GLU A 203 13.82 25.39 13.62
C GLU A 203 13.27 24.90 14.95
N LEU A 204 12.32 25.64 15.51
CA LEU A 204 11.69 25.35 16.79
C LEU A 204 10.19 25.10 16.56
N PRO A 205 9.79 23.85 16.26
CA PRO A 205 8.39 23.47 16.12
C PRO A 205 7.61 23.72 17.41
N PHE A 206 6.47 24.43 17.39
CA PHE A 206 5.58 24.43 18.54
C PHE A 206 5.07 23.01 18.81
N ASN A 207 4.95 22.62 20.08
CA ASN A 207 4.34 21.32 20.44
C ASN A 207 2.83 21.38 20.19
N LEU A 208 2.43 21.24 18.93
CA LEU A 208 1.03 21.20 18.54
C LEU A 208 0.36 19.93 19.09
N GLY A 209 -0.94 19.96 19.35
CA GLY A 209 -1.69 18.74 19.73
C GLY A 209 -1.27 18.03 21.02
N GLY A 210 -0.32 18.57 21.80
CA GLY A 210 0.18 17.94 23.02
C GLY A 210 -0.92 17.72 24.06
N LEU A 211 -0.89 16.56 24.74
CA LEU A 211 -1.92 16.15 25.69
C LEU A 211 -2.22 17.21 26.76
N GLY A 212 -1.19 17.79 27.38
CA GLY A 212 -1.36 18.77 28.45
C GLY A 212 -2.10 20.02 27.98
N ALA A 213 -1.67 20.61 26.86
CA ALA A 213 -2.33 21.76 26.25
C ALA A 213 -3.75 21.43 25.79
N ARG A 214 -3.97 20.23 25.21
CA ARG A 214 -5.29 19.73 24.84
C ARG A 214 -6.21 19.65 26.05
N ALA A 215 -5.73 19.09 27.16
CA ALA A 215 -6.53 18.88 28.36
C ALA A 215 -6.93 20.19 29.05
N SER A 216 -6.06 21.21 29.00
CA SER A 216 -6.41 22.56 29.44
C SER A 216 -7.44 23.19 28.51
N LEU A 217 -7.22 23.12 27.19
CA LEU A 217 -8.11 23.71 26.20
C LEU A 217 -9.52 23.08 26.22
N VAL A 218 -9.62 21.76 26.38
CA VAL A 218 -10.91 21.07 26.56
C VAL A 218 -11.63 21.57 27.81
N ARG A 219 -10.91 21.75 28.93
CA ARG A 219 -11.49 22.29 30.16
C ARG A 219 -11.93 23.74 30.02
N ASP A 220 -11.16 24.58 29.33
CA ASP A 220 -11.54 25.96 29.01
C ASP A 220 -12.84 25.97 28.21
N GLU A 221 -12.93 25.15 27.15
CA GLU A 221 -14.16 25.05 26.33
C GLU A 221 -15.36 24.50 27.12
N GLN A 222 -15.13 23.55 28.03
CA GLN A 222 -16.16 23.03 28.93
C GLN A 222 -16.65 24.11 29.90
N ALA A 223 -15.74 24.92 30.44
CA ALA A 223 -16.06 26.02 31.37
C ALA A 223 -16.78 27.18 30.67
N GLU A 224 -16.43 27.46 29.41
CA GLU A 224 -17.10 28.48 28.58
C GLU A 224 -18.45 28.01 27.98
N ALA A 225 -18.82 26.73 28.16
CA ALA A 225 -20.09 26.20 27.66
C ALA A 225 -21.28 26.65 28.52
N VAL A 226 -22.36 27.11 27.88
CA VAL A 226 -23.37 27.98 28.53
C VAL A 226 -24.54 27.22 29.19
N ALA A 227 -24.57 25.88 29.19
CA ALA A 227 -25.61 25.13 29.94
C ALA A 227 -25.32 23.63 30.08
N ARG A 228 -25.07 22.94 28.97
CA ARG A 228 -24.75 21.50 28.94
C ARG A 228 -23.76 21.21 27.82
N ALA A 229 -22.59 20.70 28.18
CA ALA A 229 -21.55 20.31 27.25
C ALA A 229 -21.34 18.80 27.25
N ILE A 230 -21.02 18.24 26.08
CA ILE A 230 -20.40 16.92 25.96
C ILE A 230 -19.10 17.04 25.20
N THR A 231 -18.13 16.19 25.53
CA THR A 231 -16.86 16.10 24.81
C THR A 231 -16.82 14.80 24.02
N VAL A 232 -16.42 14.83 22.75
CA VAL A 232 -16.34 13.65 21.88
C VAL A 232 -15.01 13.58 21.14
N ASP A 233 -14.52 12.37 20.91
CA ASP A 233 -13.31 12.13 20.11
C ASP A 233 -13.67 11.42 18.80
N LEU A 234 -13.05 11.83 17.69
CA LEU A 234 -13.27 11.22 16.38
C LEU A 234 -12.36 10.00 16.09
N GLY A 235 -11.71 9.46 17.13
CA GLY A 235 -10.92 8.24 17.09
C GLY A 235 -9.45 8.48 16.79
N HIS A 236 -8.63 7.44 16.96
CA HIS A 236 -7.19 7.57 16.79
C HIS A 236 -6.66 6.89 15.53
N GLN A 237 -5.68 7.54 14.90
CA GLN A 237 -4.76 6.93 13.97
C GLN A 237 -3.83 5.99 14.73
N ASP A 238 -3.52 4.85 14.12
CA ASP A 238 -2.53 3.95 14.67
C ASP A 238 -1.11 4.44 14.33
N GLY A 239 -0.14 3.95 15.10
CA GLY A 239 1.25 4.39 15.08
C GLY A 239 2.04 3.68 16.16
N ASP A 240 3.32 3.40 15.90
CA ASP A 240 4.19 2.84 16.93
C ASP A 240 4.70 3.96 17.84
N VAL A 241 4.29 3.89 19.10
CA VAL A 241 4.76 4.81 20.16
C VAL A 241 5.73 4.10 21.11
N GLY A 242 6.36 3.02 20.65
CA GLY A 242 7.32 2.24 21.41
C GLY A 242 6.67 1.36 22.48
N MET A 243 5.41 0.98 22.33
CA MET A 243 4.71 0.10 23.29
C MET A 243 3.63 -0.74 22.61
N PRO A 244 3.23 -1.89 23.18
CA PRO A 244 2.19 -2.71 22.57
C PRO A 244 0.80 -2.03 22.63
N ARG A 245 -0.02 -2.28 21.60
CA ARG A 245 -1.31 -1.59 21.40
C ARG A 245 -2.26 -1.65 22.62
N PRO A 246 -2.42 -2.80 23.33
CA PRO A 246 -3.31 -2.84 24.50
C PRO A 246 -2.87 -1.92 25.65
N GLN A 247 -1.55 -1.79 25.91
CA GLN A 247 -1.06 -0.86 26.92
C GLN A 247 -1.27 0.60 26.48
N ARG A 248 -0.97 0.92 25.21
CA ARG A 248 -1.26 2.25 24.65
C ARG A 248 -2.75 2.60 24.80
N ALA A 249 -3.64 1.67 24.45
CA ALA A 249 -5.07 1.90 24.51
C ALA A 249 -5.55 2.22 25.94
N ARG A 250 -5.04 1.52 26.96
CA ARG A 250 -5.34 1.84 28.37
C ARG A 250 -4.87 3.23 28.76
N ILE A 251 -3.71 3.66 28.30
CA ILE A 251 -3.18 5.01 28.57
C ILE A 251 -4.05 6.07 27.89
N ASP A 252 -4.38 5.87 26.61
CA ASP A 252 -5.22 6.78 25.83
C ASP A 252 -6.61 6.93 26.48
N TYR A 253 -7.25 5.80 26.84
CA TYR A 253 -8.57 5.81 27.48
C TYR A 253 -8.54 6.34 28.92
N THR A 254 -7.43 6.16 29.64
CA THR A 254 -7.22 6.83 30.94
C THR A 254 -7.23 8.34 30.78
N ALA A 255 -6.50 8.87 29.79
CA ALA A 255 -6.47 10.29 29.51
C ALA A 255 -7.84 10.82 29.05
N LEU A 256 -8.54 10.10 28.16
CA LEU A 256 -9.88 10.47 27.69
C LEU A 256 -10.89 10.53 28.84
N ARG A 257 -10.89 9.52 29.73
CA ARG A 257 -11.74 9.51 30.93
C ARG A 257 -11.47 10.70 31.84
N GLU A 258 -10.20 11.01 32.09
CA GLU A 258 -9.81 12.15 32.94
C GLU A 258 -10.18 13.51 32.35
N MET A 259 -10.15 13.64 31.02
CA MET A 259 -10.62 14.84 30.32
C MET A 259 -12.15 14.91 30.16
N GLY A 260 -12.89 13.89 30.61
CA GLY A 260 -14.35 13.87 30.58
C GLY A 260 -14.96 13.65 29.19
N TYR A 261 -14.31 12.85 28.34
CA TYR A 261 -14.87 12.45 27.05
C TYR A 261 -16.07 11.52 27.23
N ALA A 262 -17.18 11.85 26.58
CA ALA A 262 -18.45 11.14 26.67
C ALA A 262 -18.64 10.09 25.57
N TYR A 263 -18.01 10.26 24.40
CA TYR A 263 -18.08 9.31 23.29
C TYR A 263 -16.79 9.32 22.48
N VAL A 264 -16.43 8.15 21.94
CA VAL A 264 -15.38 8.00 20.92
C VAL A 264 -16.01 7.38 19.67
N VAL A 265 -15.76 7.97 18.50
CA VAL A 265 -16.05 7.33 17.22
C VAL A 265 -14.81 6.52 16.83
N PRO A 266 -14.84 5.17 16.91
CA PRO A 266 -13.64 4.37 16.71
C PRO A 266 -13.08 4.56 15.30
N PHE A 267 -11.76 4.63 15.18
CA PHE A 267 -11.08 4.74 13.89
C PHE A 267 -10.08 3.59 13.70
N GLU A 268 -8.88 3.90 13.21
CA GLU A 268 -7.86 2.94 12.85
C GLU A 268 -7.31 2.19 14.06
N PHE A 269 -6.88 2.92 15.09
CA PHE A 269 -6.24 2.33 16.26
C PHE A 269 -7.22 1.47 17.09
N GLU A 270 -8.41 1.97 17.38
CA GLU A 270 -9.40 1.22 18.16
C GLU A 270 -9.78 -0.08 17.44
N LEU A 271 -10.01 -0.03 16.13
CA LEU A 271 -10.36 -1.22 15.35
C LEU A 271 -9.17 -2.17 15.19
N ALA A 272 -7.93 -1.65 15.14
CA ALA A 272 -6.71 -2.44 15.05
C ALA A 272 -6.42 -3.31 16.29
N LEU A 273 -7.09 -3.05 17.42
CA LEU A 273 -7.07 -3.92 18.59
C LEU A 273 -7.79 -5.25 18.35
N GLY A 274 -8.72 -5.30 17.39
CA GLY A 274 -9.65 -6.42 17.21
C GLY A 274 -10.81 -6.40 18.20
N ALA A 275 -11.92 -7.06 17.84
CA ALA A 275 -13.20 -6.95 18.55
C ALA A 275 -13.13 -7.39 20.02
N GLU A 276 -12.37 -8.45 20.31
CA GLU A 276 -12.23 -8.99 21.66
C GLU A 276 -11.47 -8.03 22.59
N ALA A 277 -10.29 -7.56 22.17
CA ALA A 277 -9.48 -6.66 22.97
C ALA A 277 -10.14 -5.27 23.12
N LEU A 278 -10.80 -4.77 22.08
CA LEU A 278 -11.59 -3.54 22.16
C LEU A 278 -12.77 -3.71 23.13
N GLY A 279 -13.46 -4.85 23.12
CA GLY A 279 -14.53 -5.15 24.07
C GLY A 279 -14.05 -5.31 25.51
N ALA A 280 -12.84 -5.82 25.74
CA ALA A 280 -12.21 -5.81 27.06
C ALA A 280 -11.92 -4.37 27.53
N LEU A 281 -11.39 -3.53 26.63
CA LEU A 281 -11.09 -2.13 26.92
C LEU A 281 -12.36 -1.33 27.27
N VAL A 282 -13.43 -1.45 26.50
CA VAL A 282 -14.69 -0.73 26.77
C VAL A 282 -15.31 -1.15 28.11
N ARG A 283 -15.16 -2.42 28.53
CA ARG A 283 -15.58 -2.87 29.87
C ARG A 283 -14.71 -2.31 31.00
N GLU A 284 -13.43 -2.06 30.73
CA GLU A 284 -12.51 -1.40 31.67
C GLU A 284 -12.81 0.11 31.80
N PHE A 285 -13.30 0.74 30.73
CA PHE A 285 -13.64 2.17 30.65
C PHE A 285 -15.11 2.40 30.25
N PRO A 286 -16.09 2.01 31.07
CA PRO A 286 -17.51 2.10 30.73
C PRO A 286 -18.01 3.54 30.52
N ASP A 287 -17.30 4.52 31.08
CA ASP A 287 -17.62 5.95 30.97
C ASP A 287 -17.25 6.56 29.61
N VAL A 288 -16.47 5.84 28.78
CA VAL A 288 -16.02 6.28 27.45
C VAL A 288 -16.56 5.34 26.36
N PRO A 289 -17.88 5.29 26.13
CA PRO A 289 -18.50 4.38 25.17
C PRO A 289 -18.14 4.72 23.72
N LEU A 290 -18.20 3.68 22.87
CA LEU A 290 -17.97 3.80 21.43
C LEU A 290 -19.28 4.08 20.67
N LEU A 291 -19.26 5.08 19.78
CA LEU A 291 -20.41 5.43 18.94
C LEU A 291 -20.11 5.08 17.46
N ALA A 292 -20.76 4.05 16.93
CA ALA A 292 -20.62 3.61 15.54
C ALA A 292 -21.93 2.99 15.01
N ALA A 293 -22.56 3.65 14.05
CA ALA A 293 -23.81 3.21 13.42
C ALA A 293 -23.60 2.22 12.28
N ASN A 294 -22.47 2.32 11.59
CA ASN A 294 -22.13 1.58 10.38
C ASN A 294 -21.11 0.46 10.60
N VAL A 295 -20.74 0.19 11.85
CA VAL A 295 -19.89 -0.94 12.24
C VAL A 295 -20.66 -1.79 13.24
N ARG A 296 -20.60 -3.12 13.07
CA ARG A 296 -21.19 -4.09 13.97
C ARG A 296 -20.12 -5.07 14.41
N SER A 297 -20.22 -5.55 15.64
CA SER A 297 -19.43 -6.67 16.17
C SER A 297 -20.35 -7.85 16.44
N ALA A 298 -19.77 -9.04 16.61
CA ALA A 298 -20.48 -10.20 17.16
C ALA A 298 -21.10 -9.87 18.54
N ASP A 299 -20.39 -9.08 19.35
CA ASP A 299 -20.96 -8.44 20.53
C ASP A 299 -21.75 -7.19 20.11
N SER A 300 -23.07 -7.31 20.13
CA SER A 300 -23.98 -6.22 19.76
C SER A 300 -23.96 -5.02 20.71
N THR A 301 -23.34 -5.15 21.89
CA THR A 301 -23.25 -4.09 22.90
C THR A 301 -21.98 -3.25 22.77
N LEU A 302 -21.00 -3.68 21.96
CA LEU A 302 -19.72 -2.99 21.81
C LEU A 302 -19.86 -1.56 21.26
N PHE A 303 -20.81 -1.35 20.35
CA PHE A 303 -21.04 -0.05 19.71
C PHE A 303 -22.45 0.45 19.97
N LEU A 304 -22.54 1.67 20.51
CA LEU A 304 -23.78 2.44 20.47
C LEU A 304 -24.00 2.93 19.05
N LYS A 305 -25.17 2.64 18.48
CA LYS A 305 -25.51 3.10 17.12
C LYS A 305 -25.85 4.59 17.09
N ARG A 306 -26.45 5.07 18.17
CA ARG A 306 -26.94 6.43 18.36
C ARG A 306 -26.98 6.77 19.84
N ALA A 307 -26.90 8.05 20.16
CA ALA A 307 -27.13 8.57 21.50
C ALA A 307 -28.18 9.70 21.46
N MET A 308 -28.85 9.94 22.59
CA MET A 308 -29.81 11.03 22.74
C MET A 308 -29.41 11.88 23.94
N LEU A 309 -29.14 13.16 23.71
CA LEU A 309 -28.94 14.15 24.75
C LEU A 309 -30.25 14.88 24.99
N SER A 310 -30.77 14.78 26.21
CA SER A 310 -31.99 15.47 26.60
C SER A 310 -31.66 16.69 27.47
N THR A 311 -32.24 17.82 27.12
CA THR A 311 -32.32 19.03 27.96
C THR A 311 -33.78 19.25 28.37
N ALA A 312 -34.05 20.25 29.22
CA ALA A 312 -35.42 20.60 29.60
C ALA A 312 -36.32 20.87 28.37
N ASN A 313 -35.75 21.49 27.32
CA ASN A 313 -36.53 22.04 26.20
C ASN A 313 -36.19 21.42 24.83
N ALA A 314 -35.14 20.61 24.71
CA ALA A 314 -34.68 20.05 23.42
C ALA A 314 -34.05 18.64 23.55
N ARG A 315 -34.16 17.85 22.49
CA ARG A 315 -33.53 16.52 22.34
C ARG A 315 -32.56 16.52 21.16
N ILE A 316 -31.30 16.18 21.40
CA ILE A 316 -30.26 16.14 20.38
C ILE A 316 -29.84 14.69 20.14
N GLY A 317 -30.08 14.21 18.93
CA GLY A 317 -29.62 12.90 18.48
C GLY A 317 -28.18 12.96 17.99
N LEU A 318 -27.37 11.98 18.36
CA LEU A 318 -26.01 11.78 17.87
C LEU A 318 -25.91 10.48 17.08
N VAL A 319 -25.22 10.51 15.94
CA VAL A 319 -24.93 9.32 15.12
C VAL A 319 -23.44 9.27 14.84
N GLY A 320 -22.77 8.17 15.22
CA GLY A 320 -21.35 7.97 14.92
C GLY A 320 -21.15 7.25 13.59
N LEU A 321 -20.27 7.75 12.72
CA LEU A 321 -19.96 7.13 11.44
C LEU A 321 -18.46 6.93 11.26
N VAL A 322 -18.09 5.67 11.07
CA VAL A 322 -16.71 5.19 10.96
C VAL A 322 -16.29 5.10 9.49
N ASN A 323 -15.05 5.49 9.19
CA ASN A 323 -14.50 5.35 7.84
C ASN A 323 -14.33 3.89 7.42
N ALA A 324 -15.09 3.49 6.39
CA ALA A 324 -15.05 2.13 5.86
C ALA A 324 -13.82 1.86 4.97
N THR A 325 -13.04 2.87 4.59
CA THR A 325 -11.75 2.71 3.90
C THR A 325 -10.68 2.08 4.79
N ILE A 326 -10.94 1.96 6.10
CA ILE A 326 -10.04 1.25 7.02
C ILE A 326 -9.83 -0.22 6.64
N ARG A 327 -10.76 -0.81 5.87
CA ARG A 327 -10.62 -2.16 5.28
C ARG A 327 -9.49 -2.28 4.27
N ASP A 328 -8.97 -1.16 3.78
CA ASP A 328 -7.84 -1.10 2.87
C ASP A 328 -6.52 -0.82 3.61
N ARG A 329 -6.58 -0.58 4.94
CA ARG A 329 -5.44 -0.23 5.80
C ARG A 329 -5.16 -1.28 6.86
N LEU A 330 -6.18 -1.98 7.34
CA LEU A 330 -6.06 -3.01 8.36
C LEU A 330 -6.23 -4.43 7.77
N PRO A 331 -5.47 -5.42 8.29
CA PRO A 331 -5.64 -6.81 7.90
C PRO A 331 -7.05 -7.36 8.11
N ARG A 332 -7.51 -8.23 7.21
CA ARG A 332 -8.83 -8.89 7.35
C ARG A 332 -8.95 -9.70 8.64
N HIS A 333 -7.88 -10.35 9.09
CA HIS A 333 -7.91 -11.16 10.31
C HIS A 333 -8.14 -10.29 11.55
N VAL A 334 -7.57 -9.07 11.60
CA VAL A 334 -7.84 -8.07 12.64
C VAL A 334 -9.29 -7.60 12.57
N LEU A 335 -9.82 -7.44 11.36
CA LEU A 335 -11.21 -7.00 11.13
C LEU A 335 -12.26 -8.12 11.20
N GLY A 336 -11.86 -9.37 11.41
CA GLY A 336 -12.75 -10.54 11.27
C GLY A 336 -13.95 -10.55 12.22
N GLY A 337 -13.85 -9.86 13.36
CA GLY A 337 -14.94 -9.67 14.32
C GLY A 337 -15.92 -8.56 13.98
N TYR A 338 -15.73 -7.83 12.87
CA TYR A 338 -16.52 -6.66 12.50
C TYR A 338 -17.25 -6.83 11.17
N THR A 339 -18.41 -6.19 11.06
CA THR A 339 -19.17 -6.05 9.81
C THR A 339 -19.41 -4.57 9.52
N PHE A 340 -19.07 -4.14 8.30
CA PHE A 340 -19.19 -2.75 7.87
C PHE A 340 -20.41 -2.58 6.94
N GLU A 341 -21.32 -1.72 7.34
CA GLU A 341 -22.47 -1.30 6.54
C GLU A 341 -22.11 -0.03 5.72
N PRO A 342 -22.67 0.16 4.51
CA PRO A 342 -22.53 1.43 3.79
C PRO A 342 -22.93 2.63 4.66
N PRO A 343 -22.05 3.65 4.85
CA PRO A 343 -22.30 4.76 5.77
C PRO A 343 -23.61 5.52 5.51
N VAL A 344 -23.98 5.74 4.23
CA VAL A 344 -25.23 6.39 3.84
C VAL A 344 -26.46 5.60 4.30
N ALA A 345 -26.44 4.27 4.16
CA ALA A 345 -27.55 3.41 4.58
C ALA A 345 -27.72 3.40 6.10
N ALA A 346 -26.61 3.29 6.83
CA ALA A 346 -26.59 3.36 8.28
C ALA A 346 -27.10 4.73 8.78
N ALA A 347 -26.58 5.83 8.22
CA ALA A 347 -26.99 7.18 8.56
C ALA A 347 -28.50 7.41 8.32
N ARG A 348 -29.05 7.01 7.15
CA ARG A 348 -30.50 7.11 6.88
C ARG A 348 -31.34 6.39 7.94
N ARG A 349 -30.96 5.17 8.30
CA ARG A 349 -31.68 4.38 9.31
C ARG A 349 -31.65 5.08 10.68
N GLU A 350 -30.47 5.49 11.14
CA GLU A 350 -30.31 6.05 12.48
C GLU A 350 -30.92 7.46 12.59
N VAL A 351 -30.80 8.29 11.54
CA VAL A 351 -31.44 9.61 11.46
C VAL A 351 -32.96 9.47 11.52
N ALA A 352 -33.55 8.58 10.72
CA ALA A 352 -34.99 8.33 10.73
C ALA A 352 -35.49 7.88 12.11
N ALA A 353 -34.74 6.98 12.77
CA ALA A 353 -35.10 6.50 14.10
C ALA A 353 -34.98 7.59 15.18
N LEU A 354 -33.96 8.45 15.11
CA LEU A 354 -33.81 9.60 16.02
C LEU A 354 -34.93 10.62 15.83
N ARG A 355 -35.33 10.91 14.59
CA ARG A 355 -36.48 11.78 14.30
C ARG A 355 -37.78 11.17 14.82
N ALA A 356 -38.00 9.88 14.64
CA ALA A 356 -39.16 9.17 15.20
C ALA A 356 -39.17 9.19 16.74
N ALA A 357 -38.00 9.20 17.39
CA ALA A 357 -37.86 9.35 18.84
C ALA A 357 -38.00 10.81 19.35
N GLY A 358 -38.28 11.76 18.45
CA GLY A 358 -38.50 13.17 18.78
C GLY A 358 -37.23 14.01 18.92
N ALA A 359 -36.14 13.64 18.23
CA ALA A 359 -34.95 14.49 18.15
C ALA A 359 -35.27 15.84 17.50
N THR A 360 -35.06 16.93 18.24
CA THR A 360 -35.17 18.31 17.76
C THR A 360 -34.02 18.64 16.81
N ALA A 361 -32.81 18.19 17.13
CA ALA A 361 -31.64 18.29 16.27
C ALA A 361 -30.91 16.94 16.14
N ILE A 362 -30.21 16.70 15.03
CA ILE A 362 -29.37 15.53 14.81
C ILE A 362 -27.98 15.99 14.34
N VAL A 363 -26.97 15.52 15.05
CA VAL A 363 -25.55 15.75 14.74
C VAL A 363 -24.89 14.42 14.39
N VAL A 364 -24.23 14.36 13.24
CA VAL A 364 -23.41 13.23 12.84
C VAL A 364 -21.97 13.48 13.28
N LEU A 365 -21.38 12.53 14.00
CA LEU A 365 -19.97 12.52 14.39
C LEU A 365 -19.23 11.59 13.42
N SER A 366 -18.35 12.12 12.58
CA SER A 366 -17.74 11.38 11.48
C SER A 366 -16.23 11.49 11.45
N ASN A 367 -15.56 10.34 11.33
CA ASN A 367 -14.12 10.26 11.02
C ASN A 367 -13.84 9.83 9.55
N MET A 368 -14.86 9.95 8.69
CA MET A 368 -14.77 9.68 7.25
C MET A 368 -14.06 10.80 6.50
N ASP A 369 -13.63 10.49 5.28
CA ASP A 369 -12.98 11.46 4.42
C ASP A 369 -13.97 12.56 3.95
N PRO A 370 -13.47 13.76 3.61
CA PRO A 370 -14.34 14.89 3.24
C PRO A 370 -15.33 14.59 2.10
N SER A 371 -14.95 13.76 1.13
CA SER A 371 -15.82 13.35 0.03
C SER A 371 -17.03 12.53 0.50
N ASP A 372 -16.83 11.62 1.45
CA ASP A 372 -17.89 10.75 1.96
C ASP A 372 -18.86 11.54 2.86
N ASN A 373 -18.32 12.48 3.63
CA ASN A 373 -19.12 13.44 4.39
C ASN A 373 -19.98 14.31 3.47
N ALA A 374 -19.46 14.74 2.32
CA ALA A 374 -20.23 15.48 1.31
C ALA A 374 -21.38 14.63 0.72
N VAL A 375 -21.12 13.34 0.43
CA VAL A 375 -22.16 12.41 -0.04
C VAL A 375 -23.25 12.24 1.02
N ILE A 376 -22.90 12.02 2.29
CA ILE A 376 -23.88 11.88 3.37
C ILE A 376 -24.69 13.16 3.57
N ALA A 377 -24.02 14.32 3.54
CA ALA A 377 -24.66 15.62 3.61
C ALA A 377 -25.73 15.81 2.53
N GLN A 378 -25.47 15.29 1.32
CA GLN A 378 -26.38 15.36 0.18
C GLN A 378 -27.50 14.31 0.24
N ASP A 379 -27.17 13.09 0.63
CA ASP A 379 -28.03 11.92 0.41
C ASP A 379 -28.89 11.52 1.63
N VAL A 380 -28.61 12.09 2.81
CA VAL A 380 -29.28 11.73 4.06
C VAL A 380 -30.08 12.91 4.61
N PRO A 381 -31.39 12.99 4.31
CA PRO A 381 -32.23 14.07 4.77
C PRO A 381 -32.41 14.02 6.30
N GLY A 382 -32.46 15.20 6.92
CA GLY A 382 -32.73 15.33 8.36
C GLY A 382 -31.48 15.36 9.26
N ILE A 383 -30.28 15.53 8.72
CA ILE A 383 -29.08 15.89 9.48
C ILE A 383 -28.99 17.41 9.61
N ASP A 384 -28.82 17.94 10.82
CA ASP A 384 -28.67 19.40 11.02
C ASP A 384 -27.20 19.84 10.99
N ALA A 385 -26.31 19.02 11.54
CA ALA A 385 -24.87 19.28 11.52
C ALA A 385 -24.05 17.99 11.36
N ILE A 386 -22.89 18.12 10.75
CA ILE A 386 -21.86 17.07 10.71
C ILE A 386 -20.62 17.61 11.41
N VAL A 387 -20.06 16.86 12.34
CA VAL A 387 -18.76 17.09 12.96
C VAL A 387 -17.77 16.16 12.27
N ALA A 388 -16.82 16.73 11.54
CA ALA A 388 -15.88 16.03 10.68
C ALA A 388 -14.43 16.51 10.86
N ASP A 389 -13.49 15.76 10.30
CA ASP A 389 -12.07 16.07 10.30
C ASP A 389 -11.66 16.97 9.10
N LEU A 390 -10.65 17.82 9.27
CA LEU A 390 -10.05 18.62 8.19
C LEU A 390 -9.15 17.74 7.29
N PRO A 391 -8.93 18.13 6.02
CA PRO A 391 -7.86 17.53 5.21
C PRO A 391 -6.49 17.76 5.88
N GLY A 392 -5.63 16.74 5.86
CA GLY A 392 -4.41 16.62 6.69
C GLY A 392 -3.28 17.63 6.49
N ARG A 393 -3.51 18.74 5.79
CA ARG A 393 -2.56 19.86 5.62
C ARG A 393 -3.09 21.22 6.09
N ALA A 394 -4.35 21.31 6.52
CA ALA A 394 -4.90 22.58 6.99
C ALA A 394 -4.38 22.90 8.40
N ILE A 395 -3.69 24.02 8.56
CA ILE A 395 -3.30 24.55 9.87
C ILE A 395 -4.57 25.11 10.53
N PRO A 396 -4.91 24.69 11.76
CA PRO A 396 -6.06 25.26 12.46
C PRO A 396 -5.78 26.72 12.84
N GLU A 397 -6.45 27.65 12.17
CA GLU A 397 -6.61 29.02 12.65
C GLU A 397 -7.82 29.13 13.58
N ASN A 398 -7.77 30.09 14.50
CA ASN A 398 -8.94 30.46 15.31
C ASN A 398 -10.08 30.88 14.38
N THR A 399 -11.07 30.02 14.22
CA THR A 399 -12.19 30.24 13.32
C THR A 399 -13.48 30.29 14.11
N ARG A 400 -14.39 31.20 13.75
CA ARG A 400 -15.74 31.29 14.29
C ARG A 400 -16.75 31.45 13.16
N LEU A 401 -17.70 30.53 13.09
CA LEU A 401 -18.79 30.54 12.11
C LEU A 401 -20.12 30.48 12.86
N ARG A 402 -21.08 31.33 12.51
CA ARG A 402 -22.44 31.28 13.05
C ARG A 402 -23.46 31.22 11.91
N VAL A 403 -24.41 30.30 12.01
CA VAL A 403 -25.49 30.10 11.05
C VAL A 403 -26.82 30.22 11.79
N GLU A 404 -27.63 31.22 11.44
CA GLU A 404 -29.00 31.36 11.94
C GLU A 404 -29.96 30.53 11.07
N LEU A 405 -30.91 29.87 11.72
CA LEU A 405 -31.87 28.96 11.10
C LEU A 405 -33.30 29.50 11.25
N PRO A 406 -34.14 29.37 10.21
CA PRO A 406 -35.52 29.82 10.27
C PRO A 406 -36.36 28.96 11.22
N ASP A 407 -37.47 29.50 11.73
CA ASP A 407 -38.50 28.81 12.53
C ASP A 407 -39.32 27.81 11.68
N ARG A 408 -38.63 26.80 11.19
CA ARG A 408 -39.15 25.59 10.54
C ARG A 408 -38.07 24.52 10.66
N PRO A 409 -38.44 23.23 10.82
CA PRO A 409 -37.44 22.18 10.81
C PRO A 409 -36.66 22.30 9.50
N PHE A 410 -35.33 22.40 9.59
CA PHE A 410 -34.46 22.53 8.43
C PHE A 410 -34.40 21.18 7.70
N VAL A 411 -35.50 20.83 7.04
CA VAL A 411 -35.67 19.65 6.22
C VAL A 411 -35.64 20.15 4.78
N ARG A 412 -34.47 20.61 4.32
CA ARG A 412 -34.22 20.64 2.89
C ARG A 412 -33.68 19.27 2.48
N PRO A 413 -34.07 18.74 1.32
CA PRO A 413 -33.26 17.74 0.66
C PRO A 413 -31.83 18.29 0.46
N GLY A 414 -30.86 17.71 1.16
CA GLY A 414 -29.47 17.62 0.67
C GLY A 414 -28.40 18.61 1.11
N THR A 415 -28.44 19.27 2.28
CA THR A 415 -27.20 19.73 2.95
C THR A 415 -27.45 20.03 4.43
N PRO A 416 -26.61 19.58 5.39
CA PRO A 416 -26.66 20.05 6.77
C PRO A 416 -26.37 21.55 6.84
N ALA A 417 -26.84 22.21 7.90
CA ALA A 417 -26.63 23.64 8.09
C ALA A 417 -25.16 23.98 8.36
N VAL A 418 -24.41 23.07 9.00
CA VAL A 418 -22.97 23.22 9.28
C VAL A 418 -22.27 21.88 9.11
N VAL A 419 -21.14 21.88 8.40
CA VAL A 419 -20.11 20.84 8.51
C VAL A 419 -18.99 21.43 9.38
N ALA A 420 -19.05 21.15 10.67
CA ALA A 420 -18.07 21.55 11.67
C ALA A 420 -16.79 20.74 11.44
N ARG A 421 -15.65 21.42 11.46
CA ARG A 421 -14.35 20.84 11.08
C ARG A 421 -13.36 21.01 12.23
N SER A 422 -12.74 19.93 12.70
CA SER A 422 -11.54 19.99 13.56
C SER A 422 -10.28 19.72 12.74
N ALA A 423 -9.11 20.08 13.26
CA ALA A 423 -7.84 19.69 12.65
C ALA A 423 -7.48 18.25 13.01
N GLY A 424 -7.21 17.46 11.97
CA GLY A 424 -6.65 16.12 12.12
C GLY A 424 -5.33 16.14 12.86
N ASN A 425 -4.86 14.97 13.28
CA ASN A 425 -3.74 14.75 14.19
C ASN A 425 -3.95 15.31 15.61
N GLY A 426 -5.20 15.60 15.99
CA GLY A 426 -5.53 16.19 17.29
C GLY A 426 -4.93 17.57 17.49
N LEU A 427 -4.78 18.37 16.42
CA LEU A 427 -4.11 19.67 16.46
C LEU A 427 -5.00 20.81 16.94
N ALA A 428 -6.31 20.57 17.07
CA ALA A 428 -7.26 21.58 17.54
C ALA A 428 -8.42 20.97 18.33
N VAL A 429 -9.01 21.79 19.19
CA VAL A 429 -10.30 21.52 19.83
C VAL A 429 -11.37 22.33 19.09
N GLY A 430 -12.38 21.63 18.60
CA GLY A 430 -13.57 22.22 18.03
C GLY A 430 -14.69 22.32 19.06
N ARG A 431 -15.58 23.30 18.89
CA ARG A 431 -16.80 23.45 19.67
C ARG A 431 -17.95 23.83 18.75
N LEU A 432 -19.04 23.07 18.84
CA LEU A 432 -20.29 23.34 18.15
C LEU A 432 -21.38 23.65 19.18
N ASP A 433 -21.83 24.90 19.24
CA ASP A 433 -22.97 25.33 20.04
C ASP A 433 -24.26 25.26 19.23
N LEU A 434 -25.26 24.58 19.78
CA LEU A 434 -26.62 24.49 19.25
C LEU A 434 -27.53 25.40 20.09
N GLU A 435 -28.12 26.42 19.48
CA GLU A 435 -29.08 27.31 20.12
C GLU A 435 -30.50 26.91 19.71
N PHE A 436 -31.33 26.63 20.70
CA PHE A 436 -32.72 26.26 20.54
C PHE A 436 -33.63 27.39 21.03
N ARG A 437 -34.76 27.59 20.33
CA ARG A 437 -35.79 28.55 20.70
C ARG A 437 -37.15 27.89 20.71
N THR A 438 -38.01 28.32 21.61
CA THR A 438 -39.42 27.92 21.64
C THR A 438 -40.23 28.81 20.70
N ARG A 439 -41.09 28.21 19.89
CA ARG A 439 -41.97 28.95 18.99
C ARG A 439 -43.00 29.73 19.81
N ARG A 440 -43.16 31.02 19.51
CA ARG A 440 -44.07 31.91 20.24
C ARG A 440 -45.50 31.34 20.24
N GLY A 441 -46.07 31.13 21.41
CA GLY A 441 -47.43 30.57 21.58
C GLY A 441 -47.53 29.05 21.38
N SER A 442 -46.41 28.32 21.34
CA SER A 442 -46.35 26.86 21.20
C SER A 442 -45.34 26.27 22.20
N ALA A 443 -45.53 25.02 22.60
CA ALA A 443 -44.51 24.26 23.35
C ALA A 443 -43.42 23.65 22.45
N VAL A 444 -43.47 23.91 21.13
CA VAL A 444 -42.54 23.34 20.16
C VAL A 444 -41.23 24.13 20.15
N THR A 445 -40.15 23.44 20.46
CA THR A 445 -38.77 23.95 20.35
C THR A 445 -38.18 23.60 18.99
N TYR A 446 -37.40 24.50 18.40
CA TYR A 446 -36.65 24.27 17.16
C TYR A 446 -35.19 24.72 17.31
N LEU A 447 -34.31 24.18 16.46
CA LEU A 447 -32.92 24.60 16.35
C LEU A 447 -32.88 25.95 15.61
N ALA A 448 -32.50 27.01 16.31
CA ALA A 448 -32.54 28.38 15.83
C ALA A 448 -31.18 28.89 15.35
N ALA A 449 -30.06 28.38 15.88
CA ALA A 449 -28.73 28.72 15.38
C ALA A 449 -27.71 27.63 15.68
N LEU A 450 -26.66 27.60 14.87
CA LEU A 450 -25.45 26.80 15.07
C LEU A 450 -24.25 27.74 15.10
N GLU A 451 -23.37 27.54 16.06
CA GLU A 451 -22.11 28.28 16.14
C GLU A 451 -20.95 27.33 16.28
N HIS A 452 -20.02 27.37 15.33
CA HIS A 452 -18.84 26.52 15.30
C HIS A 452 -17.59 27.36 15.58
N ARG A 453 -16.73 26.86 16.47
CA ARG A 453 -15.43 27.43 16.80
C ARG A 453 -14.35 26.37 16.77
N VAL A 454 -13.13 26.77 16.41
CA VAL A 454 -11.93 25.92 16.46
C VAL A 454 -10.82 26.70 17.11
N ARG A 455 -10.10 26.07 18.05
CA ARG A 455 -8.89 26.62 18.67
C ARG A 455 -7.73 25.64 18.51
N PRO A 456 -6.56 26.10 18.01
CA PRO A 456 -5.39 25.25 17.88
C PRO A 456 -4.83 24.88 19.26
N ILE A 457 -4.37 23.64 19.38
CA ILE A 457 -3.62 23.16 20.55
C ILE A 457 -2.16 23.48 20.30
N THR A 458 -1.57 24.36 21.12
CA THR A 458 -0.17 24.81 20.99
C THR A 458 0.52 24.77 22.35
N ASP A 459 1.85 24.81 22.37
CA ASP A 459 2.63 24.94 23.61
C ASP A 459 2.45 26.28 24.31
N ARG A 460 1.78 27.27 23.70
CA ARG A 460 1.42 28.54 24.36
C ARG A 460 0.31 28.38 25.40
N ILE A 461 -0.42 27.27 25.36
CA ILE A 461 -1.46 26.96 26.35
C ILE A 461 -0.77 26.33 27.56
N LEU A 462 -1.05 26.86 28.76
CA LEU A 462 -0.56 26.28 30.00
C LEU A 462 -1.02 24.82 30.10
N PRO A 463 -0.11 23.83 30.07
CA PRO A 463 -0.51 22.43 30.03
C PRO A 463 -1.02 21.95 31.38
N ASP A 464 -1.96 20.98 31.40
CA ASP A 464 -2.22 20.21 32.61
C ASP A 464 -1.03 19.29 32.90
N THR A 465 -0.12 19.76 33.75
CA THR A 465 1.09 19.05 34.16
C THR A 465 0.78 17.82 35.01
N ALA A 466 -0.32 17.80 35.76
CA ALA A 466 -0.70 16.66 36.59
C ALA A 466 -1.12 15.47 35.71
N LEU A 467 -1.96 15.73 34.70
CA LEU A 467 -2.35 14.70 33.73
C LEU A 467 -1.15 14.21 32.92
N VAL A 468 -0.29 15.13 32.45
CA VAL A 468 0.93 14.77 31.70
C VAL A 468 1.84 13.88 32.55
N ARG A 469 2.14 14.24 33.80
CA ARG A 469 2.98 13.42 34.69
C ARG A 469 2.39 12.03 34.90
N ARG A 470 1.08 11.94 35.10
CA ARG A 470 0.41 10.64 35.27
C ARG A 470 0.53 9.78 34.03
N VAL A 471 0.20 10.33 32.86
CA VAL A 471 0.24 9.61 31.59
C VAL A 471 1.67 9.21 31.21
N THR A 472 2.64 10.10 31.37
CA THR A 472 4.05 9.79 31.14
C THR A 472 4.57 8.75 32.13
N GLY A 473 4.14 8.79 33.40
CA GLY A 473 4.48 7.77 34.39
C GLY A 473 3.97 6.38 34.01
N LEU A 474 2.73 6.28 33.51
CA LEU A 474 2.18 5.03 32.97
C LEU A 474 2.93 4.59 31.70
N ALA A 475 3.26 5.52 30.81
CA ALA A 475 3.99 5.23 29.59
C ALA A 475 5.41 4.71 29.87
N ALA A 476 6.12 5.31 30.83
CA ALA A 476 7.48 4.89 31.20
C ALA A 476 7.55 3.42 31.67
N LEU A 477 6.48 2.90 32.29
CA LEU A 477 6.39 1.50 32.71
C LEU A 477 6.18 0.52 31.54
N ALA A 478 5.70 1.01 30.40
CA ALA A 478 5.33 0.20 29.24
C ALA A 478 6.19 0.47 27.99
N GLN A 479 6.99 1.53 28.00
CA GLN A 479 7.87 1.91 26.91
C GLN A 479 8.99 0.88 26.73
N ARG A 480 9.17 0.48 25.47
CA ARG A 480 10.30 -0.32 25.03
C ARG A 480 11.55 0.57 24.94
N PRO A 481 12.76 0.01 25.15
CA PRO A 481 13.98 0.73 24.84
C PRO A 481 14.01 1.14 23.35
N ARG A 482 14.73 2.22 23.02
CA ARG A 482 14.93 2.67 21.61
C ARG A 482 15.48 1.57 20.70
N GLY A 483 16.18 0.60 21.29
CA GLY A 483 16.87 -0.43 20.55
C GLY A 483 18.19 0.06 19.95
N PRO A 484 18.90 -0.81 19.23
CA PRO A 484 20.18 -0.51 18.65
C PRO A 484 20.10 0.44 17.45
N LEU A 485 21.25 1.05 17.12
CA LEU A 485 21.43 1.79 15.87
C LEU A 485 21.45 0.85 14.66
N LEU A 486 20.41 0.89 13.83
CA LEU A 486 20.24 0.02 12.66
C LEU A 486 20.70 0.67 11.35
N PHE A 487 20.51 1.98 11.21
CA PHE A 487 20.83 2.72 9.99
C PHE A 487 21.78 3.88 10.31
N PRO A 488 22.94 4.00 9.63
CA PRO A 488 23.88 5.10 9.82
C PRO A 488 23.36 6.41 9.21
N ALA A 489 24.07 7.51 9.38
CA ALA A 489 23.68 8.75 8.71
C ALA A 489 23.81 8.56 7.19
N PHE A 490 22.82 9.03 6.43
CA PHE A 490 22.81 8.84 4.98
C PHE A 490 24.00 9.52 4.26
N PRO A 491 24.47 10.71 4.69
CA PRO A 491 25.69 11.29 4.12
C PRO A 491 26.92 10.37 4.23
N ASP A 492 27.10 9.67 5.36
CA ASP A 492 28.21 8.72 5.55
C ASP A 492 28.12 7.57 4.53
N LEU A 493 26.90 7.14 4.20
CA LEU A 493 26.66 6.12 3.18
C LEU A 493 26.95 6.62 1.77
N VAL A 494 26.55 7.86 1.44
CA VAL A 494 26.78 8.50 0.13
C VAL A 494 28.26 8.83 -0.08
N GLU A 495 28.98 9.24 0.97
CA GLU A 495 30.42 9.47 0.91
C GLU A 495 31.17 8.21 0.46
N ARG A 496 30.78 7.05 0.99
CA ARG A 496 31.37 5.75 0.61
C ARG A 496 30.82 5.19 -0.69
N HIS A 497 29.52 5.35 -0.95
CA HIS A 497 28.80 4.83 -2.13
C HIS A 497 28.03 5.95 -2.83
N PRO A 498 28.72 6.81 -3.62
CA PRO A 498 28.11 7.99 -4.24
C PRO A 498 26.91 7.68 -5.15
N GLU A 499 26.86 6.48 -5.73
CA GLU A 499 25.77 6.05 -6.59
C GLU A 499 24.43 5.92 -5.85
N VAL A 500 24.45 5.71 -4.53
CA VAL A 500 23.23 5.65 -3.71
C VAL A 500 22.55 7.03 -3.64
N GLY A 501 23.32 8.12 -3.67
CA GLY A 501 22.77 9.47 -3.72
C GLY A 501 22.02 9.79 -5.02
N GLY A 502 22.24 9.01 -6.08
CA GLY A 502 21.67 9.25 -7.41
C GLY A 502 20.23 8.75 -7.64
N PHE A 503 19.53 8.25 -6.63
CA PHE A 503 18.21 7.60 -6.78
C PHE A 503 17.11 8.58 -7.21
N ASP A 504 16.91 9.68 -6.47
CA ASP A 504 15.99 10.76 -6.79
C ASP A 504 16.54 12.12 -6.32
N GLU A 505 15.73 13.18 -6.43
CA GLU A 505 16.15 14.51 -5.99
C GLU A 505 16.37 14.58 -4.48
N VAL A 506 15.52 13.95 -3.68
CA VAL A 506 15.63 13.95 -2.21
C VAL A 506 16.92 13.23 -1.78
N THR A 507 17.29 12.15 -2.45
CA THR A 507 18.55 11.44 -2.16
C THR A 507 19.79 12.18 -2.61
N ARG A 508 19.69 12.93 -3.71
CA ARG A 508 20.78 13.81 -4.15
C ARG A 508 21.05 14.92 -3.15
N ARG A 509 20.03 15.31 -2.38
CA ARG A 509 20.12 16.25 -1.25
C ARG A 509 20.68 15.60 0.03
N GLY A 510 21.26 14.40 -0.05
CA GLY A 510 21.86 13.72 1.10
C GLY A 510 20.83 13.14 2.07
N ARG A 511 19.64 12.76 1.58
CA ARG A 511 18.58 12.16 2.41
C ARG A 511 18.12 10.78 1.95
N VAL A 512 17.68 9.90 2.85
CA VAL A 512 16.86 8.76 2.41
C VAL A 512 15.48 9.30 2.02
N SER A 513 15.08 9.08 0.77
CA SER A 513 13.73 9.45 0.31
C SER A 513 12.71 8.36 0.63
N LYS A 514 11.44 8.76 0.71
CA LYS A 514 10.31 7.82 0.85
C LYS A 514 10.31 6.79 -0.27
N ALA A 515 10.53 7.23 -1.51
CA ALA A 515 10.54 6.35 -2.69
C ALA A 515 11.70 5.34 -2.65
N MET A 516 12.89 5.76 -2.22
CA MET A 516 14.03 4.86 -2.01
C MET A 516 13.70 3.83 -0.94
N TRP A 517 13.13 4.25 0.18
CA TRP A 517 12.79 3.35 1.29
C TRP A 517 11.72 2.32 0.91
N GLU A 518 10.66 2.78 0.25
CA GLU A 518 9.61 1.93 -0.31
C GLU A 518 10.14 0.91 -1.33
N ALA A 519 11.03 1.35 -2.22
CA ALA A 519 11.71 0.46 -3.17
C ALA A 519 12.63 -0.53 -2.46
N PHE A 520 13.32 -0.11 -1.39
CA PHE A 520 14.13 -0.99 -0.57
C PHE A 520 13.29 -2.09 0.07
N MET A 521 12.18 -1.76 0.73
CA MET A 521 11.28 -2.74 1.33
C MET A 521 10.76 -3.75 0.30
N ALA A 522 10.20 -3.24 -0.82
CA ALA A 522 9.71 -4.09 -1.89
C ALA A 522 10.83 -4.99 -2.44
N ARG A 523 12.04 -4.45 -2.63
CA ARG A 523 13.19 -5.23 -3.12
C ARG A 523 13.62 -6.31 -2.14
N ARG A 524 13.74 -6.00 -0.84
CA ARG A 524 14.13 -7.00 0.15
C ARG A 524 13.11 -8.12 0.20
N LEU A 525 11.83 -7.77 0.19
CA LEU A 525 10.75 -8.74 0.13
C LEU A 525 10.82 -9.60 -1.14
N ARG A 526 11.07 -8.99 -2.30
CA ARG A 526 11.22 -9.70 -3.58
C ARG A 526 12.40 -10.67 -3.56
N VAL A 527 13.57 -10.21 -3.13
CA VAL A 527 14.80 -11.00 -3.15
C VAL A 527 14.72 -12.14 -2.16
N GLN A 528 14.32 -11.87 -0.91
CA GLN A 528 14.27 -12.89 0.14
C GLN A 528 13.09 -13.85 -0.01
N GLY A 529 11.96 -13.37 -0.56
CA GLY A 529 10.83 -14.23 -0.93
C GLY A 529 11.04 -15.04 -2.21
N ASN A 530 12.24 -14.94 -2.83
CA ASN A 530 12.54 -15.52 -4.14
C ASN A 530 11.43 -15.26 -5.18
N ALA A 531 10.98 -14.01 -5.24
CA ALA A 531 9.89 -13.58 -6.10
C ALA A 531 10.40 -12.82 -7.32
N GLU A 532 9.60 -12.83 -8.39
CA GLU A 532 9.88 -12.05 -9.60
C GLU A 532 9.51 -10.58 -9.41
N VAL A 533 8.45 -10.34 -8.65
CA VAL A 533 7.89 -9.02 -8.36
C VAL A 533 7.57 -8.95 -6.88
N ALA A 534 7.76 -7.77 -6.27
CA ALA A 534 7.08 -7.44 -5.03
C ALA A 534 6.16 -6.25 -5.25
N VAL A 535 4.99 -6.29 -4.65
CA VAL A 535 4.01 -5.20 -4.62
C VAL A 535 3.54 -5.05 -3.19
N ILE A 536 3.84 -3.92 -2.57
CA ILE A 536 3.38 -3.56 -1.22
C ILE A 536 2.65 -2.23 -1.31
N ARG A 537 1.83 -1.91 -0.31
CA ARG A 537 1.28 -0.56 -0.23
C ARG A 537 2.38 0.41 0.18
N ARG A 538 2.23 1.66 -0.22
CA ARG A 538 3.12 2.74 0.19
C ARG A 538 3.00 3.02 1.68
N LEU A 539 4.05 3.59 2.23
CA LEU A 539 4.01 4.04 3.61
C LEU A 539 3.06 5.23 3.69
N ASP A 540 2.14 5.22 4.64
CA ASP A 540 1.30 6.39 4.88
C ASP A 540 2.16 7.58 5.32
N GLN A 541 3.24 7.30 6.08
CA GLN A 541 4.12 8.29 6.67
C GLN A 541 5.58 7.89 6.53
N PHE A 542 6.39 8.87 6.15
CA PHE A 542 7.83 8.74 6.07
C PHE A 542 8.44 10.13 6.16
N GLN A 543 9.30 10.36 7.16
CA GLN A 543 10.06 11.61 7.27
C GLN A 543 11.40 11.42 6.55
N PRO A 544 11.75 12.22 5.52
CA PRO A 544 13.04 12.12 4.84
C PRO A 544 14.21 12.24 5.83
N LEU A 545 15.17 11.32 5.73
CA LEU A 545 16.20 11.12 6.76
C LEU A 545 17.53 11.79 6.40
N ILE A 546 18.17 12.49 7.34
CA ILE A 546 19.61 12.84 7.27
C ILE A 546 20.44 12.10 8.34
N GLY A 547 19.88 11.89 9.54
CA GLY A 547 20.58 11.35 10.71
C GLY A 547 20.65 9.83 10.82
N LYS A 548 21.18 9.34 11.95
CA LYS A 548 21.26 7.91 12.29
C LYS A 548 19.90 7.43 12.86
N LEU A 549 19.52 6.18 12.61
CA LEU A 549 18.25 5.59 13.10
C LEU A 549 18.47 4.40 14.02
N HIS A 550 17.77 4.41 15.14
CA HIS A 550 17.57 3.24 15.99
C HIS A 550 16.36 2.44 15.54
N GLU A 551 16.28 1.20 16.05
CA GLU A 551 15.22 0.24 15.78
C GLU A 551 13.82 0.82 15.98
N ASN A 552 13.57 1.55 17.07
CA ASN A 552 12.27 2.17 17.34
C ASN A 552 11.87 3.19 16.27
N GLU A 553 12.80 4.01 15.79
CA GLU A 553 12.52 5.01 14.77
C GLU A 553 12.21 4.35 13.43
N VAL A 554 12.94 3.30 13.04
CA VAL A 554 12.61 2.49 11.87
C VAL A 554 11.25 1.81 12.04
N GLY A 555 10.99 1.23 13.21
CA GLY A 555 9.71 0.59 13.55
C GLY A 555 8.53 1.55 13.45
N SER A 556 8.73 2.83 13.80
CA SER A 556 7.70 3.87 13.71
C SER A 556 7.23 4.16 12.30
N TRP A 557 8.09 3.97 11.30
CA TRP A 557 7.71 4.10 9.89
C TRP A 557 6.97 2.87 9.37
N LEU A 558 7.21 1.71 10.00
CA LEU A 558 6.65 0.41 9.66
C LEU A 558 5.56 -0.01 10.67
N TRP A 559 4.82 0.96 11.21
CA TRP A 559 3.87 0.76 12.31
C TRP A 559 2.70 -0.18 11.98
N THR A 560 2.52 -0.48 10.71
CA THR A 560 1.51 -1.40 10.22
C THR A 560 2.04 -2.82 10.14
N GLU A 561 1.32 -3.73 10.76
CA GLU A 561 1.67 -5.15 10.88
C GLU A 561 1.11 -5.95 9.69
N ASP A 562 1.45 -5.53 8.47
CA ASP A 562 1.13 -6.26 7.25
C ASP A 562 1.83 -7.62 7.27
N GLU A 563 1.11 -8.72 7.08
CA GLU A 563 1.71 -10.06 6.99
C GLU A 563 2.19 -10.32 5.55
N ILE A 564 3.37 -10.93 5.41
CA ILE A 564 3.91 -11.29 4.10
C ILE A 564 3.10 -12.43 3.48
N VAL A 565 2.78 -12.29 2.19
CA VAL A 565 2.12 -13.32 1.38
C VAL A 565 2.89 -13.49 0.07
N LEU A 566 3.20 -14.74 -0.31
CA LEU A 566 3.69 -15.07 -1.64
C LEU A 566 2.61 -15.78 -2.44
N VAL A 567 2.44 -15.37 -3.70
CA VAL A 567 1.48 -15.98 -4.63
C VAL A 567 2.08 -16.14 -6.02
N ASP A 568 1.55 -17.07 -6.81
CA ASP A 568 1.79 -17.11 -8.24
C ASP A 568 0.57 -16.42 -8.92
N LEU A 569 0.78 -15.27 -9.57
CA LEU A 569 -0.28 -14.41 -10.13
C LEU A 569 -0.22 -14.37 -11.67
N PRO A 570 -1.36 -14.49 -12.39
CA PRO A 570 -1.38 -14.33 -13.84
C PRO A 570 -0.89 -12.93 -14.25
N GLY A 571 -0.11 -12.83 -15.33
CA GLY A 571 0.40 -11.55 -15.83
C GLY A 571 -0.72 -10.58 -16.23
N ALA A 572 -1.87 -11.07 -16.70
CA ALA A 572 -3.04 -10.25 -16.96
C ALA A 572 -3.58 -9.56 -15.69
N ASP A 573 -3.61 -10.29 -14.57
CA ASP A 573 -4.08 -9.78 -13.28
C ASP A 573 -3.05 -8.86 -12.64
N LEU A 574 -1.76 -9.18 -12.76
CA LEU A 574 -0.68 -8.29 -12.37
C LEU A 574 -0.77 -6.94 -13.12
N LYS A 575 -0.97 -6.96 -14.44
CA LYS A 575 -1.21 -5.72 -15.22
C LYS A 575 -2.46 -4.98 -14.75
N ALA A 576 -3.54 -5.70 -14.46
CA ALA A 576 -4.79 -5.09 -14.01
C ALA A 576 -4.63 -4.41 -12.64
N LEU A 577 -3.94 -5.06 -11.69
CA LEU A 577 -3.61 -4.52 -10.38
C LEU A 577 -2.85 -3.20 -10.49
N LEU A 578 -1.85 -3.17 -11.37
CA LEU A 578 -0.96 -2.01 -11.52
C LEU A 578 -1.61 -0.87 -12.30
N ARG A 579 -2.39 -1.18 -13.35
CA ARG A 579 -3.19 -0.16 -14.05
C ARG A 579 -4.26 0.45 -13.17
N ALA A 580 -4.79 -0.32 -12.22
CA ALA A 580 -5.76 0.17 -11.26
C ALA A 580 -5.14 1.10 -10.20
N ASP A 581 -3.82 1.13 -10.08
CA ASP A 581 -3.12 2.03 -9.17
C ASP A 581 -3.03 3.47 -9.70
N ALA A 582 -4.18 4.06 -10.05
CA ALA A 582 -4.27 5.39 -10.63
C ALA A 582 -3.75 6.50 -9.71
N ARG A 583 -3.68 6.24 -8.40
CA ARG A 583 -3.25 7.19 -7.36
C ARG A 583 -1.80 6.99 -6.90
N GLY A 584 -1.10 5.98 -7.45
CA GLY A 584 0.27 5.66 -7.04
C GLY A 584 0.37 5.28 -5.57
N GLU A 585 -0.54 4.42 -5.11
CA GLU A 585 -0.65 3.92 -3.73
C GLU A 585 0.20 2.67 -3.49
N LEU A 586 0.77 2.08 -4.55
CA LEU A 586 1.61 0.89 -4.47
C LEU A 586 3.09 1.23 -4.64
N ALA A 587 3.93 0.58 -3.84
CA ALA A 587 5.36 0.47 -4.05
C ALA A 587 5.67 -0.90 -4.65
N SER A 588 6.60 -0.95 -5.60
CA SER A 588 6.92 -2.19 -6.29
C SER A 588 8.41 -2.34 -6.58
N SER A 589 8.83 -3.59 -6.75
CA SER A 589 10.18 -3.97 -7.15
C SER A 589 10.11 -5.09 -8.19
N GLY A 590 11.09 -5.13 -9.08
CA GLY A 590 11.16 -6.11 -10.16
C GLY A 590 10.24 -5.82 -11.35
N ILE A 591 9.62 -4.64 -11.40
CA ILE A 591 8.66 -4.26 -12.43
C ILE A 591 8.92 -2.87 -13.00
N ASP A 592 8.74 -2.74 -14.31
CA ASP A 592 8.73 -1.49 -15.05
C ASP A 592 7.30 -1.28 -15.59
N LEU A 593 6.59 -0.35 -14.96
CA LEU A 593 5.21 0.01 -15.31
C LEU A 593 5.10 0.63 -16.69
N ALA A 594 6.06 1.50 -17.06
CA ALA A 594 6.05 2.19 -18.35
C ALA A 594 6.38 1.21 -19.48
N GLY A 595 7.34 0.31 -19.25
CA GLY A 595 7.74 -0.74 -20.18
C GLY A 595 6.80 -1.95 -20.22
N ASN A 596 5.86 -2.06 -19.26
CA ASN A 596 5.01 -3.24 -19.06
C ASN A 596 5.85 -4.53 -18.99
N ALA A 597 6.89 -4.51 -18.16
CA ALA A 597 7.91 -5.54 -18.08
C ALA A 597 8.24 -5.94 -16.64
N VAL A 598 8.55 -7.21 -16.42
CA VAL A 598 9.07 -7.75 -15.16
C VAL A 598 10.53 -8.14 -15.37
N LEU A 599 11.44 -7.55 -14.58
CA LEU A 599 12.88 -7.75 -14.66
C LEU A 599 13.46 -7.60 -16.08
N GLY A 600 12.89 -6.66 -16.85
CA GLY A 600 13.28 -6.38 -18.23
C GLY A 600 12.60 -7.26 -19.30
N HIS A 601 11.74 -8.20 -18.91
CA HIS A 601 10.98 -9.07 -19.81
C HIS A 601 9.53 -8.60 -19.91
N ARG A 602 8.96 -8.47 -21.12
CA ARG A 602 7.55 -8.05 -21.25
C ARG A 602 6.63 -9.00 -20.51
N ILE A 603 5.63 -8.46 -19.83
CA ILE A 603 4.67 -9.28 -19.08
C ILE A 603 3.77 -10.03 -20.08
N ASP A 604 3.76 -11.36 -20.01
CA ASP A 604 2.82 -12.21 -20.74
C ASP A 604 1.54 -12.37 -19.94
N ASP A 605 0.39 -12.14 -20.59
CA ASP A 605 -0.92 -12.21 -19.95
C ASP A 605 -1.25 -13.61 -19.41
N ALA A 606 -0.76 -14.65 -20.09
CA ALA A 606 -1.03 -16.05 -19.75
C ALA A 606 -0.02 -16.64 -18.74
N ALA A 607 1.17 -16.06 -18.62
CA ALA A 607 2.20 -16.57 -17.71
C ALA A 607 1.89 -16.21 -16.26
N TYR A 608 2.25 -17.12 -15.35
CA TYR A 608 2.25 -16.85 -13.92
C TYR A 608 3.58 -16.22 -13.48
N TYR A 609 3.47 -15.22 -12.60
CA TYR A 609 4.58 -14.52 -11.99
C TYR A 609 4.55 -14.75 -10.49
N ARG A 610 5.70 -15.09 -9.88
CA ARG A 610 5.78 -15.12 -8.42
C ARG A 610 5.78 -13.70 -7.87
N VAL A 611 4.73 -13.34 -7.14
CA VAL A 611 4.53 -12.02 -6.54
C VAL A 611 4.60 -12.13 -5.02
N ALA A 612 5.46 -11.33 -4.42
CA ALA A 612 5.46 -11.07 -2.99
C ALA A 612 4.61 -9.84 -2.67
N THR A 613 3.72 -9.94 -1.69
CA THR A 613 2.77 -8.88 -1.32
C THR A 613 2.44 -8.94 0.17
N SER A 614 1.60 -8.04 0.66
CA SER A 614 0.98 -8.17 1.99
C SER A 614 -0.42 -8.77 1.94
N ASP A 615 -0.86 -9.29 3.08
CA ASP A 615 -2.21 -9.79 3.32
C ASP A 615 -3.28 -8.69 3.14
N VAL A 616 -2.97 -7.44 3.51
CA VAL A 616 -3.84 -6.28 3.27
C VAL A 616 -4.10 -6.08 1.78
N LEU A 617 -3.12 -6.26 0.89
CA LEU A 617 -3.37 -6.18 -0.55
C LEU A 617 -4.03 -7.43 -1.10
N PHE A 618 -3.61 -8.62 -0.63
CA PHE A 618 -4.11 -9.91 -1.08
C PHE A 618 -5.59 -10.11 -0.72
N GLU A 619 -6.01 -9.63 0.45
CA GLU A 619 -7.37 -9.80 0.98
C GLU A 619 -8.14 -8.49 1.11
N GLY A 620 -7.53 -7.31 1.20
CA GLY A 620 -8.26 -6.04 1.35
C GLY A 620 -8.97 -5.56 0.09
N GLY A 621 -9.06 -4.23 -0.10
CA GLY A 621 -9.76 -3.62 -1.24
C GLY A 621 -9.25 -4.02 -2.63
N ARG A 622 -8.07 -4.64 -2.72
CA ARG A 622 -7.46 -5.11 -3.98
C ARG A 622 -7.55 -6.62 -4.20
N ALA A 623 -8.25 -7.37 -3.33
CA ALA A 623 -8.39 -8.83 -3.43
C ALA A 623 -8.92 -9.34 -4.78
N ARG A 624 -9.75 -8.55 -5.47
CA ARG A 624 -10.29 -8.91 -6.80
C ARG A 624 -9.19 -9.18 -7.84
N TYR A 625 -8.03 -8.52 -7.72
CA TYR A 625 -6.90 -8.74 -8.62
C TYR A 625 -6.11 -10.00 -8.28
N PHE A 626 -6.35 -10.58 -7.10
CA PHE A 626 -5.72 -11.83 -6.65
C PHE A 626 -6.68 -13.03 -6.73
N ALA A 627 -7.88 -12.85 -7.30
CA ALA A 627 -8.90 -13.89 -7.34
C ALA A 627 -8.47 -15.17 -8.09
N ARG A 628 -7.54 -15.04 -9.05
CA ARG A 628 -6.96 -16.17 -9.81
C ARG A 628 -5.53 -16.52 -9.38
N ALA A 629 -5.08 -16.01 -8.24
CA ALA A 629 -3.78 -16.33 -7.69
C ALA A 629 -3.71 -17.81 -7.28
N LEU A 630 -2.57 -18.44 -7.53
CA LEU A 630 -2.31 -19.84 -7.19
C LEU A 630 -1.19 -19.94 -6.14
N ARG A 631 -1.07 -21.12 -5.52
CA ARG A 631 0.01 -21.48 -4.60
C ARG A 631 0.28 -20.41 -3.53
N VAL A 632 -0.79 -19.97 -2.84
CA VAL A 632 -0.72 -18.95 -1.78
C VAL A 632 0.10 -19.50 -0.61
N ARG A 633 1.13 -18.76 -0.19
CA ARG A 633 2.01 -19.10 0.93
C ARG A 633 1.99 -17.96 1.95
N ARG A 634 1.79 -18.30 3.22
CA ARG A 634 1.70 -17.34 4.34
C ARG A 634 2.59 -17.70 5.53
N GLU A 635 3.09 -18.94 5.53
CA GLU A 635 3.86 -19.50 6.62
C GLU A 635 5.27 -19.76 6.10
N PHE A 636 6.24 -19.22 6.83
CA PHE A 636 7.64 -19.18 6.42
C PHE A 636 8.55 -19.62 7.56
N ALA A 637 9.68 -20.21 7.19
CA ALA A 637 10.88 -20.24 7.98
C ALA A 637 11.86 -19.22 7.37
N ALA A 638 12.27 -18.25 8.17
CA ALA A 638 13.30 -17.29 7.76
C ALA A 638 14.68 -17.88 8.04
N ASP A 639 15.55 -17.90 7.04
CA ASP A 639 16.96 -18.26 7.23
C ASP A 639 17.64 -17.19 8.11
N PRO A 640 18.26 -17.56 9.25
CA PRO A 640 18.78 -16.59 10.21
C PRO A 640 19.99 -15.81 9.70
N LEU A 641 20.74 -16.36 8.74
CA LEU A 641 21.96 -15.73 8.21
C LEU A 641 21.64 -14.82 7.02
N THR A 642 20.78 -15.28 6.13
CA THR A 642 20.49 -14.61 4.86
C THR A 642 19.22 -13.81 4.90
N GLY A 643 18.26 -14.15 5.77
CA GLY A 643 16.91 -13.58 5.77
C GLY A 643 15.97 -14.16 4.72
N ALA A 644 16.40 -15.18 3.97
CA ALA A 644 15.59 -15.81 2.93
C ALA A 644 14.34 -16.46 3.52
N LEU A 645 13.19 -16.25 2.88
CA LEU A 645 11.90 -16.78 3.31
C LEU A 645 11.60 -18.09 2.58
N ALA A 646 11.71 -19.21 3.29
CA ALA A 646 11.31 -20.52 2.79
C ALA A 646 9.87 -20.81 3.23
N ALA A 647 8.95 -20.98 2.27
CA ALA A 647 7.58 -21.35 2.60
C ALA A 647 7.51 -22.79 3.10
N VAL A 648 7.00 -22.98 4.31
CA VAL A 648 6.89 -24.29 4.97
C VAL A 648 5.52 -24.43 5.65
N PRO A 649 4.80 -25.55 5.46
CA PRO A 649 3.57 -25.81 6.21
C PRO A 649 3.84 -25.84 7.72
N GLY A 650 3.05 -25.10 8.50
CA GLY A 650 3.24 -24.97 9.95
C GLY A 650 4.35 -23.99 10.36
N GLY A 651 4.87 -23.20 9.41
CA GLY A 651 5.82 -22.12 9.67
C GLY A 651 5.18 -20.91 10.37
N GLN A 652 5.97 -19.84 10.53
CA GLN A 652 5.49 -18.61 11.15
C GLN A 652 4.92 -17.66 10.10
N ARG A 653 3.87 -16.93 10.47
CA ARG A 653 3.47 -15.74 9.71
C ARG A 653 4.44 -14.62 10.07
N VAL A 654 5.01 -13.99 9.05
CA VAL A 654 6.05 -12.99 9.22
C VAL A 654 5.48 -11.61 8.92
N ALA A 655 5.50 -10.73 9.91
CA ALA A 655 5.15 -9.33 9.70
C ALA A 655 6.22 -8.64 8.84
N LEU A 656 5.79 -7.82 7.88
CA LEU A 656 6.67 -7.06 7.00
C LEU A 656 7.62 -6.17 7.82
N ARG A 657 7.12 -5.58 8.90
CA ARG A 657 7.90 -4.80 9.85
C ARG A 657 9.06 -5.60 10.43
N GLU A 658 8.76 -6.73 11.06
CA GLU A 658 9.76 -7.59 11.70
C GLU A 658 10.78 -8.11 10.68
N PHE A 659 10.32 -8.44 9.48
CA PHE A 659 11.19 -8.83 8.38
C PHE A 659 12.20 -7.72 8.02
N ILE A 660 11.75 -6.47 7.84
CA ILE A 660 12.63 -5.36 7.50
C ILE A 660 13.59 -5.00 8.64
N LEU A 661 13.12 -5.01 9.90
CA LEU A 661 13.99 -4.79 11.06
C LEU A 661 15.09 -5.86 11.12
N GLY A 662 14.74 -7.14 10.95
CA GLY A 662 15.70 -8.24 10.91
C GLY A 662 16.72 -8.12 9.76
N GLU A 663 16.31 -7.58 8.59
CA GLU A 663 17.23 -7.33 7.49
C GLU A 663 18.27 -6.25 7.83
N LEU A 664 17.87 -5.19 8.52
CA LEU A 664 18.78 -4.13 8.98
C LEU A 664 19.69 -4.60 10.11
N GLU A 665 19.19 -5.43 11.02
CA GLU A 665 19.99 -6.08 12.07
C GLU A 665 21.08 -6.98 11.47
N ARG A 666 20.74 -7.78 10.45
CA ARG A 666 21.72 -8.59 9.70
C ARG A 666 22.78 -7.75 8.99
N ALA A 667 22.39 -6.58 8.47
CA ALA A 667 23.36 -5.64 7.90
C ALA A 667 24.28 -5.06 8.99
N ARG A 668 23.72 -4.66 10.14
CA ARG A 668 24.44 -4.16 11.30
C ARG A 668 25.42 -5.18 11.89
N ALA A 669 25.05 -6.47 11.91
CA ALA A 669 25.91 -7.54 12.43
C ALA A 669 27.27 -7.65 11.70
N ALA A 670 27.40 -7.08 10.50
CA ALA A 670 28.68 -6.98 9.80
C ALA A 670 29.65 -5.96 10.43
N GLY A 671 29.12 -4.92 11.08
CA GLY A 671 29.88 -3.84 11.73
C GLY A 671 30.63 -2.91 10.77
N GLY A 672 30.93 -1.69 11.26
CA GLY A 672 31.84 -0.74 10.61
C GLY A 672 31.54 -0.49 9.13
N GLU A 673 32.59 -0.56 8.31
CA GLU A 673 32.49 -0.35 6.86
C GLU A 673 31.66 -1.42 6.14
N ALA A 674 31.70 -2.67 6.61
CA ALA A 674 30.96 -3.76 5.99
C ALA A 674 29.44 -3.60 6.15
N GLN A 675 28.98 -2.94 7.23
CA GLN A 675 27.58 -2.53 7.37
C GLN A 675 27.19 -1.53 6.28
N LEU A 676 28.02 -0.52 6.01
CA LEU A 676 27.78 0.48 4.96
C LEU A 676 27.69 -0.18 3.59
N ASP A 677 28.61 -1.11 3.28
CA ASP A 677 28.63 -1.83 2.00
C ASP A 677 27.37 -2.69 1.79
N ARG A 678 26.89 -3.34 2.84
CA ARG A 678 25.63 -4.12 2.80
C ARG A 678 24.41 -3.22 2.60
N LEU A 679 24.31 -2.14 3.37
CA LEU A 679 23.18 -1.20 3.25
C LEU A 679 23.13 -0.53 1.88
N ALA A 680 24.27 -0.07 1.35
CA ALA A 680 24.36 0.48 0.00
C ALA A 680 23.87 -0.53 -1.04
N THR A 681 24.32 -1.78 -0.95
CA THR A 681 23.88 -2.86 -1.84
C THR A 681 22.38 -3.10 -1.77
N MET A 682 21.77 -3.01 -0.59
CA MET A 682 20.33 -3.18 -0.41
C MET A 682 19.53 -2.02 -1.03
N LEU A 683 20.05 -0.80 -0.97
CA LEU A 683 19.38 0.41 -1.49
C LEU A 683 19.51 0.58 -3.00
N ARG A 684 20.55 0.01 -3.64
CA ARG A 684 20.80 0.10 -5.09
C ARG A 684 19.60 -0.36 -5.94
N PRO A 685 19.14 0.44 -6.92
CA PRO A 685 18.04 0.11 -7.82
C PRO A 685 18.09 -1.30 -8.40
N ASP A 686 16.91 -1.85 -8.72
CA ASP A 686 16.87 -3.14 -9.43
C ASP A 686 17.60 -3.04 -10.77
N PRO A 687 18.32 -4.09 -11.18
CA PRO A 687 18.89 -4.14 -12.52
C PRO A 687 17.77 -4.05 -13.56
N ARG A 688 17.97 -3.24 -14.60
CA ARG A 688 16.99 -3.06 -15.69
C ARG A 688 16.65 -4.37 -16.42
N HIS A 689 17.54 -5.36 -16.36
CA HIS A 689 17.36 -6.66 -16.97
C HIS A 689 18.03 -7.73 -16.11
N VAL A 690 17.36 -8.88 -15.94
CA VAL A 690 17.91 -10.06 -15.29
C VAL A 690 17.81 -11.23 -16.26
N ASP A 691 18.91 -11.93 -16.51
CA ASP A 691 18.92 -13.13 -17.35
C ASP A 691 17.91 -14.15 -16.81
N LEU A 692 17.10 -14.71 -17.71
CA LEU A 692 16.00 -15.62 -17.38
C LEU A 692 16.24 -16.96 -18.05
N LEU A 693 16.19 -18.02 -17.25
CA LEU A 693 16.04 -19.39 -17.71
C LEU A 693 14.59 -19.80 -17.49
N SER A 694 13.92 -20.25 -18.54
CA SER A 694 12.58 -20.81 -18.47
C SER A 694 12.49 -22.13 -19.23
N VAL A 695 11.58 -22.98 -18.79
CA VAL A 695 11.25 -24.27 -19.42
C VAL A 695 9.77 -24.24 -19.72
N ASP A 696 9.43 -24.28 -21.00
CA ASP A 696 8.06 -24.28 -21.50
C ASP A 696 7.65 -25.72 -21.84
N PHE A 697 6.63 -26.24 -21.16
CA PHE A 697 6.00 -27.52 -21.48
C PHE A 697 4.87 -27.25 -22.47
N GLU A 698 5.23 -27.05 -23.72
CA GLU A 698 4.33 -26.78 -24.83
C GLU A 698 3.45 -28.02 -25.11
N ARG A 699 2.32 -28.11 -24.40
CA ARG A 699 1.19 -29.01 -24.68
C ARG A 699 1.53 -30.50 -24.78
N PRO A 700 2.18 -31.15 -23.77
CA PRO A 700 2.04 -32.59 -23.62
C PRO A 700 0.57 -32.98 -23.65
N THR A 701 0.18 -33.75 -24.66
CA THR A 701 -1.21 -34.06 -25.02
C THR A 701 -1.36 -35.55 -25.28
N ILE A 702 -2.33 -36.16 -24.63
CA ILE A 702 -2.83 -37.51 -24.97
C ILE A 702 -4.13 -37.30 -25.73
N TRP A 703 -4.24 -37.87 -26.93
CA TRP A 703 -5.35 -37.59 -27.84
C TRP A 703 -5.83 -38.83 -28.59
N ALA A 704 -7.10 -38.78 -29.00
CA ALA A 704 -7.67 -39.66 -30.00
C ALA A 704 -8.07 -38.83 -31.22
N SER A 705 -7.95 -39.38 -32.42
CA SER A 705 -8.30 -38.67 -33.65
C SER A 705 -8.99 -39.53 -34.69
N LEU A 706 -9.76 -38.86 -35.54
CA LEU A 706 -10.25 -39.39 -36.80
C LEU A 706 -9.45 -38.75 -37.94
N ASN A 707 -8.92 -39.58 -38.82
CA ASN A 707 -8.12 -39.14 -39.95
C ASN A 707 -8.88 -39.34 -41.27
N GLN A 708 -8.79 -38.36 -42.17
CA GLN A 708 -9.28 -38.47 -43.54
C GLN A 708 -8.26 -37.88 -44.52
N VAL A 709 -7.88 -38.65 -45.54
CA VAL A 709 -6.93 -38.20 -46.57
C VAL A 709 -7.57 -38.18 -47.94
N ARG A 710 -7.33 -37.13 -48.74
CA ARG A 710 -7.82 -37.00 -50.12
C ARG A 710 -6.71 -36.53 -51.05
N GLY A 711 -6.70 -37.09 -52.27
CA GLY A 711 -5.75 -36.69 -53.32
C GLY A 711 -4.33 -37.16 -53.05
N ASN A 712 -4.16 -38.32 -52.41
CA ASN A 712 -2.86 -38.94 -52.15
C ASN A 712 -2.45 -39.98 -53.22
N ASP A 713 -3.22 -40.10 -54.31
CA ASP A 713 -2.87 -40.94 -55.45
C ASP A 713 -1.50 -40.51 -56.03
N GLY A 714 -0.56 -41.45 -56.14
CA GLY A 714 0.81 -41.19 -56.61
C GLY A 714 1.81 -40.79 -55.52
N TYR A 715 1.36 -40.55 -54.28
CA TYR A 715 2.22 -40.08 -53.18
C TYR A 715 2.80 -41.18 -52.27
N SER A 716 2.71 -42.46 -52.65
CA SER A 716 3.17 -43.60 -51.84
C SER A 716 4.67 -43.55 -51.49
N SER A 717 5.48 -42.87 -52.31
CA SER A 717 6.92 -42.73 -52.12
C SER A 717 7.34 -41.57 -51.19
N VAL A 718 6.39 -40.70 -50.79
CA VAL A 718 6.66 -39.56 -49.91
C VAL A 718 6.86 -40.02 -48.47
N PRO A 719 8.00 -39.69 -47.84
CA PRO A 719 8.28 -40.01 -46.43
C PRO A 719 7.59 -39.02 -45.49
N GLU A 720 6.26 -38.90 -45.60
CA GLU A 720 5.44 -38.09 -44.68
C GLU A 720 4.19 -38.90 -44.34
N SER A 721 4.09 -39.33 -43.08
CA SER A 721 3.03 -40.22 -42.62
C SER A 721 1.64 -39.62 -42.81
N ARG A 722 1.49 -38.29 -42.72
CA ARG A 722 0.20 -37.60 -42.97
C ARG A 722 -0.28 -37.68 -44.41
N VAL A 723 0.62 -37.87 -45.38
CA VAL A 723 0.29 -38.04 -46.80
C VAL A 723 -0.12 -39.48 -47.10
N ARG A 724 0.51 -40.44 -46.42
CA ARG A 724 0.28 -41.89 -46.61
C ARG A 724 -0.81 -42.48 -45.72
N ALA A 725 -1.35 -41.69 -44.79
CA ALA A 725 -2.30 -42.21 -43.81
C ALA A 725 -3.60 -42.69 -44.46
N LEU A 726 -4.21 -43.71 -43.85
CA LEU A 726 -5.50 -44.27 -44.23
C LEU A 726 -6.60 -43.76 -43.28
N ASP A 727 -7.83 -43.69 -43.80
CA ASP A 727 -9.02 -43.34 -43.02
C ASP A 727 -9.18 -44.31 -41.83
N SER A 728 -9.00 -43.79 -40.61
CA SER A 728 -8.89 -44.61 -39.40
C SER A 728 -9.06 -43.79 -38.13
N TRP A 729 -9.16 -44.50 -37.00
CA TRP A 729 -9.03 -43.93 -35.68
C TRP A 729 -7.61 -44.17 -35.15
N VAL A 730 -7.08 -43.16 -34.46
CA VAL A 730 -5.71 -43.13 -33.96
C VAL A 730 -5.70 -42.68 -32.52
N ILE A 731 -4.89 -43.32 -31.67
CA ILE A 731 -4.57 -42.82 -30.33
C ILE A 731 -3.08 -42.47 -30.30
N GLY A 732 -2.75 -41.32 -29.75
CA GLY A 732 -1.37 -40.86 -29.67
C GLY A 732 -1.09 -39.97 -28.47
N ALA A 733 0.20 -39.76 -28.24
CA ALA A 733 0.74 -38.80 -27.31
C ALA A 733 1.73 -37.90 -28.05
N SER A 734 1.69 -36.61 -27.78
CA SER A 734 2.66 -35.66 -28.34
C SER A 734 2.93 -34.54 -27.35
N GLY A 735 4.15 -34.02 -27.33
CA GLY A 735 4.50 -32.88 -26.49
C GLY A 735 5.78 -32.23 -26.95
N ARG A 736 5.98 -30.99 -26.53
CA ARG A 736 7.23 -30.27 -26.76
C ARG A 736 7.70 -29.61 -25.48
N VAL A 737 9.00 -29.68 -25.23
CA VAL A 737 9.66 -29.00 -24.11
C VAL A 737 10.65 -28.02 -24.70
N VAL A 738 10.58 -26.76 -24.31
CA VAL A 738 11.50 -25.70 -24.77
C VAL A 738 12.22 -25.07 -23.59
N VAL A 739 13.54 -25.24 -23.53
CA VAL A 739 14.39 -24.54 -22.57
C VAL A 739 14.86 -23.25 -23.22
N THR A 740 14.47 -22.11 -22.65
CA THR A 740 14.83 -20.77 -23.13
C THR A 740 15.82 -20.12 -22.17
N GLN A 741 16.98 -19.72 -22.67
CA GLN A 741 17.88 -18.80 -21.97
C GLN A 741 17.78 -17.43 -22.63
N GLU A 742 17.09 -16.50 -21.97
CA GLU A 742 16.95 -15.11 -22.42
C GLU A 742 17.95 -14.21 -21.68
N ARG A 743 18.81 -13.56 -22.46
CA ARG A 743 19.75 -12.53 -22.00
C ARG A 743 19.32 -11.17 -22.54
N ARG A 744 20.03 -10.12 -22.13
CA ARG A 744 19.72 -8.74 -22.56
C ARG A 744 19.64 -8.57 -24.08
N ARG A 745 20.55 -9.16 -24.85
CA ARG A 745 20.67 -8.95 -26.31
C ARG A 745 20.32 -10.17 -27.18
N SER A 746 20.32 -11.37 -26.61
CA SER A 746 20.03 -12.61 -27.33
C SER A 746 19.13 -13.52 -26.50
N ALA A 747 18.40 -14.39 -27.20
CA ALA A 747 17.70 -15.52 -26.60
C ALA A 747 18.07 -16.79 -27.37
N THR A 748 18.28 -17.87 -26.61
CA THR A 748 18.53 -19.21 -27.16
C THR A 748 17.42 -20.13 -26.69
N ASP A 749 16.72 -20.74 -27.63
CA ASP A 749 15.67 -21.71 -27.38
C ASP A 749 16.20 -23.11 -27.77
N LEU A 750 16.13 -24.08 -26.85
CA LEU A 750 16.44 -25.49 -27.06
C LEU A 750 15.14 -26.29 -26.96
N GLY A 751 14.62 -26.78 -28.09
CA GLY A 751 13.37 -27.52 -28.16
C GLY A 751 13.57 -29.02 -28.35
N LEU A 752 12.82 -29.82 -27.61
CA LEU A 752 12.63 -31.25 -27.83
C LEU A 752 11.15 -31.52 -28.07
N SER A 753 10.79 -32.06 -29.22
CA SER A 753 9.42 -32.50 -29.52
C SER A 753 9.38 -34.00 -29.68
N LEU A 754 8.40 -34.63 -29.06
CA LEU A 754 8.13 -36.06 -29.16
C LEU A 754 6.69 -36.24 -29.64
N ALA A 755 6.46 -37.10 -30.62
CA ALA A 755 5.13 -37.50 -31.03
C ALA A 755 5.10 -38.98 -31.36
N PHE A 756 4.17 -39.71 -30.76
CA PHE A 756 3.97 -41.13 -30.98
C PHE A 756 2.47 -41.39 -31.15
N ALA A 757 2.06 -42.12 -32.17
CA ALA A 757 0.66 -42.47 -32.39
C ALA A 757 0.51 -43.82 -33.09
N GLN A 758 -0.40 -44.65 -32.59
CA GLN A 758 -0.73 -45.94 -33.19
C GLN A 758 -2.12 -45.91 -33.80
N GLN A 759 -2.19 -46.40 -35.04
CA GLN A 759 -3.39 -46.56 -35.83
C GLN A 759 -3.78 -48.03 -35.81
N HIS A 760 -5.08 -48.30 -35.63
CA HIS A 760 -5.64 -49.64 -35.77
C HIS A 760 -6.56 -49.67 -36.98
N VAL A 761 -6.18 -50.42 -38.01
CA VAL A 761 -7.00 -50.65 -39.20
C VAL A 761 -7.67 -52.02 -39.04
N ALA A 762 -8.99 -52.04 -39.15
CA ALA A 762 -9.75 -53.28 -39.26
C ALA A 762 -10.15 -53.46 -40.73
N ASP A 763 -9.43 -54.33 -41.44
CA ASP A 763 -9.73 -54.68 -42.84
C ASP A 763 -9.78 -56.21 -42.98
N ASP A 764 -10.86 -56.71 -43.59
CA ASP A 764 -11.10 -58.12 -43.92
C ASP A 764 -10.71 -59.17 -42.84
N GLY A 765 -11.02 -58.89 -41.57
CA GLY A 765 -10.78 -59.80 -40.44
C GLY A 765 -9.34 -59.84 -39.90
N ARG A 766 -8.45 -58.97 -40.40
CA ARG A 766 -7.11 -58.73 -39.84
C ARG A 766 -7.05 -57.34 -39.20
N THR A 767 -6.61 -57.29 -37.94
CA THR A 767 -6.27 -56.04 -37.26
C THR A 767 -4.79 -55.76 -37.53
N GLU A 768 -4.50 -54.77 -38.36
CA GLU A 768 -3.14 -54.27 -38.55
C GLU A 768 -2.93 -53.03 -37.69
N THR A 769 -1.88 -53.06 -36.86
CA THR A 769 -1.43 -51.88 -36.10
C THR A 769 -0.35 -51.20 -36.91
N ILE A 770 -0.61 -49.95 -37.31
CA ILE A 770 0.32 -49.13 -38.10
C ILE A 770 0.77 -47.97 -37.22
N GLU A 771 2.07 -47.72 -37.12
CA GLU A 771 2.57 -46.52 -36.46
C GLU A 771 2.31 -45.30 -37.36
N SER A 772 1.50 -44.37 -36.87
CA SER A 772 0.98 -43.22 -37.64
C SER A 772 1.72 -41.91 -37.34
N ALA A 773 2.41 -41.83 -36.20
CA ALA A 773 3.38 -40.79 -35.87
C ALA A 773 4.49 -41.38 -35.00
N ASP A 774 5.74 -41.02 -35.28
CA ASP A 774 6.90 -41.54 -34.57
C ASP A 774 8.08 -40.54 -34.62
N ASP A 775 7.85 -39.30 -34.19
CA ASP A 775 8.80 -38.19 -34.39
C ASP A 775 9.58 -37.85 -33.12
N ILE A 776 10.90 -37.67 -33.27
CA ILE A 776 11.79 -37.00 -32.32
C ILE A 776 12.42 -35.79 -33.01
N LYS A 777 12.07 -34.59 -32.56
CA LYS A 777 12.60 -33.33 -33.12
C LYS A 777 13.42 -32.59 -32.09
N LEU A 778 14.68 -32.32 -32.42
CA LEU A 778 15.56 -31.44 -31.67
C LEU A 778 15.72 -30.13 -32.43
N ASP A 779 15.45 -28.99 -31.79
CA ASP A 779 15.66 -27.68 -32.41
C ASP A 779 16.46 -26.72 -31.54
N VAL A 780 17.33 -25.95 -32.18
CA VAL A 780 18.11 -24.87 -31.56
C VAL A 780 17.80 -23.59 -32.30
N THR A 781 17.16 -22.64 -31.63
CA THR A 781 16.87 -21.31 -32.19
C THR A 781 17.71 -20.25 -31.48
N LEU A 782 18.51 -19.50 -32.24
CA LEU A 782 19.18 -18.29 -31.79
C LEU A 782 18.42 -17.07 -32.35
N ARG A 783 18.02 -16.14 -31.48
CA ARG A 783 17.30 -14.92 -31.88
C ARG A 783 17.75 -13.71 -31.08
N ALA A 784 17.51 -12.51 -31.62
CA ALA A 784 17.66 -11.27 -30.84
C ALA A 784 16.67 -11.27 -29.65
N SER A 785 17.10 -10.76 -28.50
CA SER A 785 16.29 -10.72 -27.27
C SER A 785 15.13 -9.75 -27.40
N ARG A 786 14.00 -10.11 -26.77
CA ARG A 786 12.79 -9.27 -26.78
C ARG A 786 12.94 -8.01 -25.92
N SER A 787 13.96 -7.99 -25.04
CA SER A 787 14.17 -6.96 -24.02
C SER A 787 15.03 -5.76 -24.43
N SER A 788 15.93 -5.91 -25.42
CA SER A 788 16.91 -4.85 -25.77
C SER A 788 16.47 -3.88 -26.87
N GLU A 789 15.49 -4.25 -27.70
CA GLU A 789 15.09 -3.44 -28.85
C GLU A 789 13.68 -2.90 -28.67
N ALA A 790 13.53 -1.96 -27.72
CA ALA A 790 12.31 -1.18 -27.58
C ALA A 790 11.97 -0.51 -28.92
N GLY A 791 10.92 -1.00 -29.59
CA GLY A 791 10.37 -0.41 -30.82
C GLY A 791 10.59 -1.19 -32.11
N ARG A 792 11.51 -2.17 -32.17
CA ARG A 792 11.68 -3.01 -33.39
C ARG A 792 10.68 -4.16 -33.39
N LYS A 793 9.80 -4.16 -34.41
CA LYS A 793 8.75 -5.19 -34.60
C LYS A 793 9.26 -6.47 -35.28
N VAL A 794 10.52 -6.49 -35.73
CA VAL A 794 11.08 -7.56 -36.55
C VAL A 794 12.49 -7.88 -36.04
N LEU A 795 12.76 -9.15 -35.75
CA LEU A 795 13.98 -9.65 -35.10
C LEU A 795 14.61 -10.75 -35.96
N PRO A 796 15.93 -10.73 -36.22
CA PRO A 796 16.58 -11.83 -36.92
C PRO A 796 16.60 -13.10 -36.06
N PHE A 797 16.49 -14.24 -36.71
CA PHE A 797 16.67 -15.55 -36.08
C PHE A 797 17.37 -16.55 -37.01
N ILE A 798 18.01 -17.53 -36.39
CA ILE A 798 18.55 -18.73 -37.04
C ILE A 798 18.05 -19.94 -36.25
N ARG A 799 17.57 -20.97 -36.95
CA ARG A 799 17.09 -22.22 -36.34
C ARG A 799 17.71 -23.42 -37.04
N GLY A 800 18.37 -24.28 -36.27
CA GLY A 800 18.69 -25.65 -36.68
C GLY A 800 17.62 -26.60 -36.13
N LEU A 801 17.14 -27.53 -36.95
CA LEU A 801 16.20 -28.58 -36.58
C LEU A 801 16.75 -29.91 -37.09
N TYR A 802 16.79 -30.90 -36.21
CA TYR A 802 17.07 -32.29 -36.53
C TYR A 802 15.83 -33.12 -36.23
N ASP A 803 15.39 -33.90 -37.21
CA ASP A 803 14.16 -34.68 -37.19
C ASP A 803 14.50 -36.15 -37.47
N THR A 804 14.11 -37.05 -36.58
CA THR A 804 14.39 -38.48 -36.67
C THR A 804 13.21 -39.30 -36.12
N GLU A 805 13.12 -40.56 -36.52
CA GLU A 805 12.09 -41.49 -36.04
C GLU A 805 12.58 -42.36 -34.86
N PHE A 806 11.69 -42.88 -34.00
CA PHE A 806 12.07 -43.85 -32.95
C PHE A 806 12.35 -45.23 -33.54
N THR A 807 11.53 -45.67 -34.50
CA THR A 807 11.68 -46.92 -35.25
C THR A 807 11.61 -46.68 -36.76
N PRO A 808 12.30 -47.51 -37.58
CA PRO A 808 12.15 -47.42 -39.02
C PRO A 808 10.74 -47.84 -39.45
N THR A 809 10.07 -47.02 -40.26
CA THR A 809 8.73 -47.39 -40.77
C THR A 809 8.79 -48.65 -41.64
N VAL A 810 7.84 -49.57 -41.48
CA VAL A 810 7.75 -50.79 -42.30
C VAL A 810 6.77 -50.55 -43.46
N ASN A 811 7.16 -50.92 -44.69
CA ASN A 811 6.27 -50.81 -45.84
C ASN A 811 5.24 -51.95 -45.89
N ALA A 812 4.24 -51.86 -46.78
CA ALA A 812 3.18 -52.88 -46.93
C ALA A 812 3.69 -54.29 -47.30
N SER A 813 4.96 -54.42 -47.72
CA SER A 813 5.63 -55.69 -47.99
C SER A 813 6.47 -56.22 -46.82
N GLY A 814 6.41 -55.59 -45.65
CA GLY A 814 7.15 -56.01 -44.45
C GLY A 814 8.63 -55.61 -44.43
N VAL A 815 9.08 -54.73 -45.33
CA VAL A 815 10.47 -54.26 -45.41
C VAL A 815 10.61 -52.94 -44.67
N GLU A 816 11.61 -52.84 -43.78
CA GLU A 816 11.98 -51.60 -43.09
C GLU A 816 12.46 -50.55 -44.09
N ASN A 817 11.82 -49.38 -44.09
CA ASN A 817 12.31 -48.21 -44.80
C ASN A 817 13.54 -47.65 -44.06
N PRO A 818 14.46 -46.96 -44.76
CA PRO A 818 15.53 -46.23 -44.10
C PRO A 818 14.94 -45.22 -43.10
N GLN A 819 15.42 -45.27 -41.85
CA GLN A 819 15.02 -44.33 -40.81
C GLN A 819 15.20 -42.89 -41.31
N GLN A 820 14.15 -42.07 -41.21
CA GLN A 820 14.24 -40.67 -41.59
C GLN A 820 15.25 -39.96 -40.68
N ARG A 821 16.16 -39.18 -41.29
CA ARG A 821 17.16 -38.37 -40.57
C ARG A 821 17.32 -37.04 -41.29
N SER A 822 16.44 -36.10 -41.00
CA SER A 822 16.41 -34.80 -41.68
C SER A 822 17.08 -33.72 -40.85
N ALA A 823 18.00 -32.97 -41.46
CA ALA A 823 18.52 -31.73 -40.90
C ALA A 823 17.99 -30.54 -41.69
N ARG A 824 17.47 -29.56 -40.97
CA ARG A 824 16.90 -28.33 -41.50
C ARG A 824 17.55 -27.11 -40.86
N LEU A 825 17.96 -26.14 -41.68
CA LEU A 825 18.44 -24.83 -41.26
C LEU A 825 17.48 -23.77 -41.80
N VAL A 826 17.02 -22.89 -40.92
CA VAL A 826 16.14 -21.76 -41.28
C VAL A 826 16.78 -20.46 -40.80
N GLY A 827 17.01 -19.52 -41.71
CA GLY A 827 17.49 -18.18 -41.41
C GLY A 827 16.47 -17.15 -41.87
N GLY A 828 16.09 -16.22 -40.99
CA GLY A 828 15.03 -15.27 -41.34
C GLY A 828 14.73 -14.21 -40.30
N LEU A 829 13.52 -13.68 -40.41
CA LEU A 829 12.99 -12.60 -39.59
C LEU A 829 11.76 -13.11 -38.83
N SER A 830 11.68 -12.78 -37.55
CA SER A 830 10.57 -13.09 -36.66
C SER A 830 9.89 -11.79 -36.22
N LEU A 831 8.57 -11.74 -36.30
CA LEU A 831 7.75 -10.65 -35.84
C LEU A 831 7.63 -10.70 -34.32
N GLN A 832 7.73 -9.53 -33.69
CA GLN A 832 7.54 -9.42 -32.25
C GLN A 832 6.11 -9.86 -31.87
N PRO A 833 5.95 -10.72 -30.85
CA PRO A 833 4.63 -11.16 -30.40
C PRO A 833 3.75 -9.97 -29.97
N GLY A 834 2.49 -10.00 -30.37
CA GLY A 834 1.44 -9.10 -29.93
C GLY A 834 0.42 -9.79 -29.02
N THR A 835 -0.73 -9.15 -28.80
CA THR A 835 -1.81 -9.71 -27.98
C THR A 835 -2.54 -10.89 -28.63
N ARG A 836 -2.44 -11.03 -29.96
CA ARG A 836 -3.08 -12.12 -30.73
C ARG A 836 -2.07 -12.96 -31.50
N LEU A 837 -1.13 -12.32 -32.20
CA LEU A 837 -0.04 -13.01 -32.89
C LEU A 837 1.05 -13.37 -31.87
N ARG A 838 1.18 -14.65 -31.51
CA ARG A 838 2.21 -15.14 -30.59
C ARG A 838 3.56 -15.36 -31.27
N ARG A 839 3.55 -15.68 -32.57
CA ARG A 839 4.75 -15.91 -33.37
C ARG A 839 4.48 -15.62 -34.83
N GLY A 840 5.43 -15.02 -35.54
CA GLY A 840 5.36 -14.81 -36.98
C GLY A 840 6.75 -14.87 -37.59
N ASP A 841 7.16 -15.99 -38.18
CA ASP A 841 8.48 -16.19 -38.76
C ASP A 841 8.38 -16.19 -40.29
N LEU A 842 9.33 -15.56 -40.98
CA LEU A 842 9.55 -15.67 -42.41
C LEU A 842 11.04 -15.89 -42.66
N GLY A 843 11.41 -16.94 -43.39
CA GLY A 843 12.81 -17.25 -43.60
C GLY A 843 13.08 -18.12 -44.82
N VAL A 844 14.36 -18.21 -45.17
CA VAL A 844 14.88 -19.17 -46.15
C VAL A 844 15.17 -20.47 -45.42
N VAL A 845 14.76 -21.58 -46.01
CA VAL A 845 14.98 -22.93 -45.48
C VAL A 845 15.94 -23.71 -46.37
N LEU A 846 16.86 -24.43 -45.73
CA LEU A 846 17.70 -25.46 -46.33
C LEU A 846 17.40 -26.77 -45.59
N GLU A 847 17.12 -27.84 -46.31
CA GLU A 847 16.77 -29.14 -45.75
C GLU A 847 17.54 -30.24 -46.47
N ASN A 848 18.02 -31.24 -45.74
CA ASN A 848 18.58 -32.45 -46.33
C ASN A 848 18.18 -33.65 -45.48
N ASP A 849 17.54 -34.63 -46.11
CA ASP A 849 17.29 -35.94 -45.51
C ASP A 849 18.49 -36.86 -45.76
N PHE A 850 19.19 -37.26 -44.72
CA PHE A 850 20.34 -38.15 -44.82
C PHE A 850 19.95 -39.60 -45.13
N GLY A 851 18.68 -39.99 -44.91
CA GLY A 851 18.15 -41.29 -45.35
C GLY A 851 18.02 -41.37 -46.88
N ARG A 852 17.79 -40.22 -47.53
CA ARG A 852 17.74 -40.06 -48.99
C ARG A 852 18.36 -38.71 -49.39
N PRO A 853 19.71 -38.63 -49.50
CA PRO A 853 20.42 -37.36 -49.68
C PRO A 853 19.93 -36.56 -50.90
N ASN A 854 19.07 -35.57 -50.64
CA ASN A 854 18.55 -34.64 -51.63
C ASN A 854 18.44 -33.24 -51.00
N PRO A 855 19.48 -32.40 -51.10
CA PRO A 855 19.45 -31.06 -50.55
C PRO A 855 18.35 -30.21 -51.21
N GLN A 856 17.44 -29.68 -50.38
CA GLN A 856 16.33 -28.85 -50.80
C GLN A 856 16.48 -27.43 -50.23
N GLN A 857 16.04 -26.45 -51.01
CA GLN A 857 16.01 -25.05 -50.59
C GLN A 857 14.64 -24.45 -50.87
N GLY A 858 14.21 -23.51 -50.03
CA GLY A 858 12.86 -22.97 -50.12
C GLY A 858 12.62 -21.76 -49.24
N LEU A 859 11.34 -21.40 -49.12
CA LEU A 859 10.84 -20.38 -48.22
C LEU A 859 9.96 -21.02 -47.15
N GLN A 860 10.08 -20.54 -45.91
CA GLN A 860 9.24 -20.94 -44.79
C GLN A 860 8.55 -19.72 -44.19
N ALA A 861 7.25 -19.84 -43.93
CA ALA A 861 6.45 -18.89 -43.17
C ALA A 861 5.71 -19.62 -42.05
N ARG A 862 5.82 -19.13 -40.82
CA ARG A 862 5.11 -19.69 -39.65
C ARG A 862 4.36 -18.59 -38.92
N ALA A 863 3.10 -18.82 -38.58
CA ALA A 863 2.31 -17.88 -37.79
C ALA A 863 1.50 -18.61 -36.72
N ASP A 864 1.43 -18.04 -35.52
CA ASP A 864 0.69 -18.60 -34.38
C ASP A 864 -0.21 -17.51 -33.78
N PHE A 865 -1.51 -17.76 -33.79
CA PHE A 865 -2.53 -16.82 -33.34
C PHE A 865 -3.31 -17.42 -32.18
N GLU A 866 -3.54 -16.63 -31.15
CA GLU A 866 -4.36 -17.00 -30.00
C GLU A 866 -5.40 -15.92 -29.69
N ARG A 867 -6.58 -16.36 -29.27
CA ARG A 867 -7.66 -15.47 -28.87
C ARG A 867 -8.57 -16.14 -27.83
N PRO A 868 -8.87 -15.47 -26.70
CA PRO A 868 -9.90 -15.95 -25.79
C PRO A 868 -11.29 -15.84 -26.43
N VAL A 869 -12.11 -16.87 -26.25
CA VAL A 869 -13.48 -16.99 -26.76
C VAL A 869 -14.42 -17.34 -25.60
N GLY A 870 -15.52 -16.59 -25.47
CA GLY A 870 -16.51 -16.78 -24.40
C GLY A 870 -16.94 -15.47 -23.74
N ALA A 871 -17.90 -15.57 -22.81
CA ALA A 871 -18.37 -14.42 -22.03
C ALA A 871 -17.32 -13.99 -20.99
N PRO A 872 -17.12 -12.69 -20.72
CA PRO A 872 -16.13 -12.19 -19.75
C PRO A 872 -16.30 -12.73 -18.31
N SER A 873 -17.50 -13.20 -17.96
CA SER A 873 -17.84 -13.71 -16.63
C SER A 873 -17.61 -15.21 -16.45
N ALA A 874 -17.25 -15.94 -17.51
CA ALA A 874 -16.93 -17.37 -17.47
C ALA A 874 -15.43 -17.59 -17.69
N THR A 875 -14.89 -18.74 -17.27
CA THR A 875 -13.50 -19.12 -17.60
C THR A 875 -13.36 -19.14 -19.13
N PRO A 876 -12.58 -18.23 -19.74
CA PRO A 876 -12.56 -18.09 -21.18
C PRO A 876 -11.91 -19.32 -21.81
N MET A 877 -12.55 -19.87 -22.85
CA MET A 877 -11.91 -20.87 -23.71
C MET A 877 -10.84 -20.18 -24.54
N MET A 878 -9.78 -20.89 -24.94
CA MET A 878 -8.74 -20.35 -25.81
C MET A 878 -8.87 -20.94 -27.20
N TYR A 879 -9.05 -20.10 -28.21
CA TYR A 879 -8.92 -20.51 -29.61
C TYR A 879 -7.53 -20.20 -30.11
N ARG A 880 -6.93 -21.17 -30.81
CA ARG A 880 -5.61 -21.06 -31.41
C ARG A 880 -5.62 -21.47 -32.88
N LEU A 881 -4.83 -20.76 -33.66
CA LEU A 881 -4.60 -21.04 -35.08
C LEU A 881 -3.10 -21.02 -35.35
N ARG A 882 -2.54 -22.19 -35.67
CA ARG A 882 -1.15 -22.34 -36.08
C ARG A 882 -1.07 -22.59 -37.59
N ASN A 883 -0.22 -21.83 -38.27
CA ASN A 883 0.10 -21.97 -39.68
C ASN A 883 1.59 -22.23 -39.83
N ASP A 884 1.96 -23.25 -40.59
CA ASP A 884 3.34 -23.62 -40.90
C ASP A 884 3.43 -23.98 -42.39
N LEU A 885 3.88 -23.03 -43.20
CA LEU A 885 3.97 -23.12 -44.65
C LEU A 885 5.44 -23.22 -45.04
N THR A 886 5.78 -24.24 -45.80
CA THR A 886 7.09 -24.39 -46.45
C THR A 886 6.88 -24.66 -47.94
N TYR A 887 7.56 -23.88 -48.78
CA TYR A 887 7.59 -24.05 -50.23
C TYR A 887 9.03 -24.30 -50.68
N PHE A 888 9.30 -25.49 -51.21
CA PHE A 888 10.60 -25.86 -51.76
C PHE A 888 10.66 -25.55 -53.25
N PHE A 889 11.75 -24.93 -53.67
CA PHE A 889 11.99 -24.68 -55.08
C PHE A 889 12.30 -25.98 -55.83
N PRO A 890 11.94 -26.06 -57.13
CA PRO A 890 12.37 -27.17 -57.99
C PRO A 890 13.90 -27.29 -58.03
N ALA A 891 14.40 -28.52 -58.02
CA ALA A 891 15.80 -28.88 -58.10
C ALA A 891 16.01 -30.01 -59.14
N PRO A 892 17.19 -30.12 -59.78
CA PRO A 892 17.44 -31.12 -60.83
C PRO A 892 17.32 -32.58 -60.37
N LYS A 893 17.38 -32.84 -59.05
CA LYS A 893 17.33 -34.18 -58.45
C LYS A 893 15.98 -34.48 -57.78
N ASP A 894 14.95 -33.69 -58.05
CA ASP A 894 13.62 -33.94 -57.48
C ASP A 894 13.05 -35.29 -57.97
N ALA A 895 12.55 -36.08 -57.03
CA ALA A 895 11.90 -37.37 -57.24
C ALA A 895 10.41 -37.31 -56.85
N ALA A 896 9.67 -38.38 -57.14
CA ALA A 896 8.26 -38.50 -56.74
C ALA A 896 8.02 -38.36 -55.23
N GLY A 897 9.03 -38.64 -54.41
CA GLY A 897 8.99 -38.49 -52.96
C GLY A 897 9.12 -37.05 -52.46
N ASP A 898 9.47 -36.09 -53.32
CA ASP A 898 9.77 -34.71 -52.92
C ASP A 898 8.54 -33.80 -53.02
N LEU A 899 8.25 -33.10 -51.92
CA LEU A 899 7.15 -32.14 -51.84
C LEU A 899 7.62 -30.73 -52.22
N ALA A 900 6.87 -30.08 -53.11
CA ALA A 900 6.99 -28.65 -53.42
C ALA A 900 6.34 -27.81 -52.32
N LEU A 901 5.18 -28.22 -51.84
CA LEU A 901 4.38 -27.50 -50.85
C LEU A 901 4.14 -28.39 -49.63
N ARG A 902 4.41 -27.84 -48.45
CA ARG A 902 3.98 -28.39 -47.15
C ARG A 902 3.28 -27.28 -46.39
N TYR A 903 1.98 -27.38 -46.17
CA TYR A 903 1.24 -26.38 -45.41
C TYR A 903 0.41 -27.04 -44.32
N ASN A 904 0.81 -26.81 -43.07
CA ASN A 904 0.11 -27.28 -41.89
C ASN A 904 -0.71 -26.14 -41.27
N MET A 905 -2.02 -26.35 -41.14
CA MET A 905 -2.97 -25.42 -40.52
C MET A 905 -3.70 -26.15 -39.38
N VAL A 906 -3.44 -25.74 -38.14
CA VAL A 906 -4.06 -26.34 -36.95
C VAL A 906 -4.98 -25.32 -36.30
N HIS A 907 -6.27 -25.63 -36.26
CA HIS A 907 -7.26 -24.96 -35.43
C HIS A 907 -7.39 -25.72 -34.13
N GLU A 908 -7.32 -25.06 -32.99
CA GLU A 908 -7.42 -25.71 -31.68
C GLU A 908 -8.30 -24.87 -30.74
N LEU A 909 -9.22 -25.54 -30.05
CA LEU A 909 -10.02 -24.97 -28.98
C LEU A 909 -9.63 -25.64 -27.66
N LEU A 910 -9.13 -24.85 -26.72
CA LEU A 910 -8.74 -25.29 -25.38
C LEU A 910 -9.82 -24.90 -24.39
N VAL A 911 -10.42 -25.89 -23.75
CA VAL A 911 -11.38 -25.72 -22.67
C VAL A 911 -10.69 -26.03 -21.35
N PRO A 912 -10.43 -25.04 -20.49
CA PRO A 912 -9.72 -25.26 -19.23
C PRO A 912 -10.53 -26.17 -18.30
N ILE A 913 -9.90 -27.25 -17.81
CA ILE A 913 -10.48 -28.18 -16.82
C ILE A 913 -9.97 -27.82 -15.43
N ALA A 914 -8.66 -27.64 -15.31
CA ALA A 914 -7.94 -27.22 -14.12
C ALA A 914 -6.80 -26.26 -14.52
N SER A 915 -6.06 -25.72 -13.55
CA SER A 915 -5.08 -24.63 -13.75
C SER A 915 -4.21 -24.76 -15.00
N GLU A 916 -3.54 -25.90 -15.17
CA GLU A 916 -2.58 -26.17 -16.24
C GLU A 916 -3.09 -27.28 -17.18
N LEU A 917 -4.33 -27.77 -16.99
CA LEU A 917 -4.91 -28.90 -17.72
C LEU A 917 -6.15 -28.46 -18.50
N SER A 918 -6.16 -28.72 -19.80
CA SER A 918 -7.26 -28.37 -20.71
C SER A 918 -7.73 -29.56 -21.53
N LEU A 919 -9.01 -29.57 -21.89
CA LEU A 919 -9.52 -30.38 -22.99
C LEU A 919 -9.20 -29.64 -24.29
N SER A 920 -8.45 -30.29 -25.17
CA SER A 920 -8.13 -29.80 -26.51
C SER A 920 -9.04 -30.46 -27.54
N ILE A 921 -9.66 -29.64 -28.39
CA ILE A 921 -10.38 -30.07 -29.60
C ILE A 921 -9.70 -29.39 -30.78
N ALA A 922 -9.04 -30.15 -31.64
CA ALA A 922 -8.24 -29.60 -32.71
C ALA A 922 -8.59 -30.18 -34.09
N ALA A 923 -8.59 -29.34 -35.12
CA ALA A 923 -8.61 -29.73 -36.52
C ALA A 923 -7.26 -29.40 -37.15
N ASP A 924 -6.51 -30.42 -37.54
CA ASP A 924 -5.20 -30.34 -38.17
C ASP A 924 -5.34 -30.63 -39.66
N LEU A 925 -5.11 -29.63 -40.49
CA LEU A 925 -5.23 -29.68 -41.95
C LEU A 925 -3.83 -29.57 -42.56
N PHE A 926 -3.39 -30.62 -43.23
CA PHE A 926 -2.10 -30.69 -43.90
C PHE A 926 -2.29 -30.74 -45.41
N PHE A 927 -1.98 -29.63 -46.08
CA PHE A 927 -1.98 -29.51 -47.54
C PHE A 927 -0.59 -29.81 -48.09
N PHE A 928 -0.55 -30.58 -49.17
CA PHE A 928 0.70 -30.99 -49.79
C PHE A 928 0.61 -30.97 -51.32
N GLN A 929 1.75 -30.76 -51.96
CA GLN A 929 1.89 -30.86 -53.41
C GLN A 929 3.31 -31.32 -53.72
N GLY A 930 3.48 -32.31 -54.60
CA GLY A 930 4.78 -32.79 -55.07
C GLY A 930 5.43 -31.88 -56.12
N LYS A 931 6.73 -32.12 -56.38
CA LYS A 931 7.52 -31.32 -57.33
C LYS A 931 7.47 -31.83 -58.78
N VAL A 932 7.26 -33.13 -58.96
CA VAL A 932 7.27 -33.79 -60.28
C VAL A 932 5.85 -34.04 -60.79
N GLU A 933 5.71 -34.30 -62.09
CA GLU A 933 4.39 -34.48 -62.73
C GLU A 933 3.52 -35.55 -62.05
N ALA A 934 4.12 -36.68 -61.66
CA ALA A 934 3.44 -37.79 -60.98
C ALA A 934 2.83 -37.41 -59.62
N THR A 935 3.35 -36.38 -58.96
CA THR A 935 2.87 -35.90 -57.65
C THR A 935 2.48 -34.42 -57.71
N ARG A 936 2.15 -33.88 -58.88
CA ARG A 936 1.86 -32.44 -59.02
C ARG A 936 0.45 -32.05 -58.56
N THR A 937 -0.47 -33.00 -58.48
CA THR A 937 -1.85 -32.77 -58.05
C THR A 937 -1.89 -32.51 -56.55
N PRO A 938 -2.41 -31.37 -56.06
CA PRO A 938 -2.43 -31.08 -54.63
C PRO A 938 -3.34 -32.06 -53.87
N GLY A 939 -2.92 -32.43 -52.67
CA GLY A 939 -3.67 -33.27 -51.74
C GLY A 939 -3.87 -32.59 -50.39
N VAL A 940 -4.77 -33.17 -49.59
CA VAL A 940 -5.07 -32.71 -48.23
C VAL A 940 -5.27 -33.88 -47.29
N SER A 941 -4.71 -33.76 -46.09
CA SER A 941 -4.93 -34.67 -44.96
C SER A 941 -5.58 -33.87 -43.83
N ALA A 942 -6.67 -34.37 -43.27
CA ALA A 942 -7.44 -33.71 -42.23
C ALA A 942 -7.58 -34.64 -41.02
N LEU A 943 -7.11 -34.18 -39.86
CA LEU A 943 -7.25 -34.88 -38.59
C LEU A 943 -8.10 -34.07 -37.62
N LEU A 944 -9.15 -34.69 -37.10
CA LEU A 944 -9.92 -34.15 -35.98
C LEU A 944 -9.47 -34.84 -34.69
N ARG A 945 -8.88 -34.09 -33.77
CA ARG A 945 -8.30 -34.57 -32.51
C ARG A 945 -9.13 -34.10 -31.31
N VAL A 946 -9.30 -34.98 -30.35
CA VAL A 946 -9.78 -34.64 -29.00
C VAL A 946 -8.79 -35.20 -27.99
N GLY A 947 -8.31 -34.38 -27.06
CA GLY A 947 -7.28 -34.80 -26.11
C GLY A 947 -7.24 -34.00 -24.84
N LEU A 948 -6.47 -34.50 -23.87
CA LEU A 948 -6.14 -33.80 -22.64
C LEU A 948 -4.73 -33.23 -22.75
N THR A 949 -4.60 -31.93 -22.49
CA THR A 949 -3.39 -31.17 -22.74
C THR A 949 -2.92 -30.47 -21.47
N TYR A 950 -1.63 -30.59 -21.16
CA TYR A 950 -0.97 -29.86 -20.08
C TYR A 950 -0.15 -28.69 -20.64
N ASP A 951 -0.24 -27.49 -20.07
CA ASP A 951 0.56 -26.34 -20.52
C ASP A 951 1.13 -25.58 -19.31
N ARG A 952 2.46 -25.43 -19.28
CA ARG A 952 3.15 -24.76 -18.18
C ARG A 952 4.45 -24.11 -18.61
N LEU A 953 4.56 -22.81 -18.34
CA LEU A 953 5.82 -22.09 -18.31
C LEU A 953 6.43 -22.17 -16.90
N TRP A 954 7.53 -22.91 -16.76
CA TRP A 954 8.27 -23.03 -15.52
C TRP A 954 9.52 -22.13 -15.53
N LYS A 955 9.75 -21.40 -14.44
CA LYS A 955 10.94 -20.57 -14.24
C LYS A 955 11.73 -21.12 -13.03
N PRO A 956 12.73 -22.01 -13.24
CA PRO A 956 13.38 -22.75 -12.16
C PRO A 956 13.95 -21.88 -11.03
N ARG A 957 14.39 -20.67 -11.36
CA ARG A 957 14.89 -19.70 -10.38
C ARG A 957 13.83 -19.33 -9.34
N TYR A 958 12.59 -19.13 -9.76
CA TYR A 958 11.54 -18.56 -8.93
C TYR A 958 10.48 -19.56 -8.50
N GLN A 959 10.38 -20.72 -9.15
CA GLN A 959 9.30 -21.67 -8.92
C GLN A 959 9.88 -23.07 -8.70
N PRO A 960 9.40 -23.83 -7.69
CA PRO A 960 9.67 -25.25 -7.64
C PRO A 960 8.99 -25.93 -8.84
N PHE A 961 9.51 -27.09 -9.22
CA PHE A 961 8.91 -27.86 -10.31
C PHE A 961 7.55 -28.45 -9.91
N PHE A 962 7.38 -28.85 -8.65
CA PHE A 962 6.12 -29.38 -8.10
C PHE A 962 5.48 -28.41 -7.10
#